data_AF-A0A378JT45-F1
#
_entry.id   AF-A0A378JT45-F1
#
_cell.length_a   1.000
_cell.length_b   1.000
_cell.length_c   1.000
_cell.angle_alpha   90.00
_cell.angle_beta   90.00
_cell.angle_gamma   90.00
#
_symmetry.space_group_name_H-M   'P 1'
#
loop_
_entity.id
_entity.type
_entity.pdbx_description
1 polymer ?
#
loop_
_entity_poly.entity_id
_entity_poly.type
_entity_poly.pdbx_seq_one_letter_code
_entity_poly.pdbx_strand_id
1 'polypeptide(L)'
;MPHSHLYRSMVKETSYRDEKENKQVKEQRLDSSLLVDAINSTPHAGLQDLYSEMGDLLRETNDAQFGIVSELVHVDGEVQWVRDATQSVPLEDRMPHNAPVIEANNALLRCLSRLRPIDFAINQKLGVQEPGPACRERLKANVQELTRAVLESAQSDKSNAEKLKEITRLETDFNTALIKELHEANLTQGCDTAEQAEKLLFHYRNLSSLLEHPARTMVTLTYDKTAQVFQRETQYPVTEKTQKQHEAIHELKKIQPYPFRDEKNAHNSKNTAFQEADAFFVDLMDKDTTSLSAQARKTHPVGAKNGFIVKNELIPITEEALQEADLHTIHAAQENTLWLARMGVPVYVGSGESSKAIEGHTIENLEQMRMAAAQRMNSVPPKLHVTCLNTYSPLENQTTMINHLYQATRQQENGDDITYAPTNPDGTFRVLDVAPNLHFAEGQAPVGTLPLQKADRLDQVTQVVLAAAQHDDTLSIVQCASGQDRTGTAVEKSTQVWMQKRYEQMGKNPANIQTMRAEGGNAAEITTHHIHGSPGMKTDSMANNFFGSGTAFSSAASEQFYRSSAKTNKQNKVGAVDFLKKPSPEAWNQYRNSLQDFEQSLADFSQTIQGDQKRQQFYESGLDVLKNIKKIAADHPDSRSLADLNATLPHCCHLIKHHDQPDNPDYQESMRRLAGLSQHASGSSSPGWKALGVGLMTFACLALVVAGVLAAIPTGGASLLMTVAGAVGLSVGGAAAIGAGVVAATGVAGVAAYKAGSEKGLAHSISEFKTALNDIKHKENVDDEPSPRSGQFSVK
;
A
#
# COMPACT_ATOMS: atom_id res chain seq x y z
N MET A 1 -5.13 -28.23 -22.66
CA MET A 1 -6.03 -27.93 -21.52
C MET A 1 -7.36 -27.37 -22.05
N PRO A 2 -8.54 -27.68 -21.47
CA PRO A 2 -9.79 -27.01 -21.83
C PRO A 2 -9.93 -25.65 -21.13
N HIS A 3 -10.78 -24.77 -21.68
CA HIS A 3 -11.20 -23.55 -20.97
C HIS A 3 -12.07 -23.87 -19.75
N SER A 4 -12.11 -22.94 -18.80
CA SER A 4 -12.91 -23.08 -17.58
C SER A 4 -14.40 -23.28 -17.88
N HIS A 5 -15.14 -23.83 -16.92
CA HIS A 5 -16.59 -23.97 -17.06
C HIS A 5 -17.27 -22.61 -17.27
N LEU A 6 -16.83 -21.59 -16.51
CA LEU A 6 -17.41 -20.25 -16.57
C LEU A 6 -17.19 -19.62 -17.96
N TYR A 7 -15.97 -19.70 -18.51
CA TYR A 7 -15.68 -19.25 -19.87
C TYR A 7 -16.59 -19.91 -20.90
N ARG A 8 -16.69 -21.24 -20.88
CA ARG A 8 -17.52 -21.99 -21.84
C ARG A 8 -19.01 -21.63 -21.77
N SER A 9 -19.48 -21.18 -20.61
CA SER A 9 -20.87 -20.77 -20.40
C SER A 9 -21.16 -19.31 -20.75
N MET A 10 -20.17 -18.42 -20.64
CA MET A 10 -20.37 -16.97 -20.72
C MET A 10 -19.71 -16.30 -21.92
N VAL A 11 -18.82 -17.00 -22.64
CA VAL A 11 -18.07 -16.44 -23.77
C VAL A 11 -18.51 -17.08 -25.08
N LYS A 12 -18.70 -16.24 -26.11
CA LYS A 12 -19.07 -16.66 -27.46
C LYS A 12 -18.04 -16.14 -28.46
N GLU A 13 -17.56 -17.05 -29.33
CA GLU A 13 -16.78 -16.65 -30.49
C GLU A 13 -17.69 -15.93 -31.48
N THR A 14 -17.31 -14.72 -31.87
CA THR A 14 -17.98 -13.93 -32.90
C THR A 14 -17.00 -13.64 -34.02
N SER A 15 -17.41 -13.91 -35.26
CA SER A 15 -16.65 -13.56 -36.45
C SER A 15 -17.28 -12.38 -37.17
N TYR A 16 -16.48 -11.39 -37.53
CA TYR A 16 -16.91 -10.30 -38.43
C TYR A 16 -15.78 -9.96 -39.41
N ARG A 17 -16.11 -9.23 -40.46
CA ARG A 17 -15.13 -8.76 -41.45
C ARG A 17 -14.73 -7.34 -41.10
N ASP A 18 -13.45 -7.10 -40.82
CA ASP A 18 -12.93 -5.74 -40.72
C ASP A 18 -12.94 -5.13 -42.13
N GLU A 19 -13.77 -4.11 -42.35
CA GLU A 19 -13.93 -3.47 -43.65
C GLU A 19 -12.66 -2.72 -44.12
N LYS A 20 -11.79 -2.29 -43.19
CA LYS A 20 -10.55 -1.57 -43.52
C LYS A 20 -9.44 -2.51 -43.91
N GLU A 21 -9.29 -3.62 -43.20
CA GLU A 21 -8.24 -4.60 -43.48
C GLU A 21 -8.68 -5.71 -44.42
N ASN A 22 -9.98 -5.80 -44.72
CA ASN A 22 -10.60 -6.86 -45.50
C ASN A 22 -10.29 -8.27 -44.93
N LYS A 23 -10.08 -8.35 -43.60
CA LYS A 23 -9.76 -9.58 -42.86
C LYS A 23 -10.93 -10.04 -42.04
N GLN A 24 -11.08 -11.36 -41.90
CA GLN A 24 -12.00 -11.94 -40.93
C GLN A 24 -11.35 -11.86 -39.55
N VAL A 25 -12.00 -11.17 -38.62
CA VAL A 25 -11.58 -11.05 -37.23
C VAL A 25 -12.46 -11.96 -36.39
N LYS A 26 -11.83 -12.75 -35.51
CA LYS A 26 -12.50 -13.54 -34.47
C LYS A 26 -12.31 -12.84 -33.13
N GLU A 27 -13.41 -12.63 -32.42
CA GLU A 27 -13.42 -12.09 -31.07
C GLU A 27 -14.07 -13.08 -30.12
N GLN A 28 -13.47 -13.28 -28.96
CA GLN A 28 -14.12 -13.98 -27.84
C GLN A 28 -14.88 -12.93 -27.02
N ARG A 29 -16.22 -12.95 -27.08
CA ARG A 29 -17.06 -11.91 -26.46
C ARG A 29 -17.79 -12.46 -25.25
N LEU A 30 -17.71 -11.73 -24.14
CA LEU A 30 -18.53 -11.99 -22.96
C LEU A 30 -20.00 -11.62 -23.22
N ASP A 31 -20.90 -12.51 -22.79
CA ASP A 31 -22.34 -12.27 -22.78
C ASP A 31 -22.68 -11.37 -21.57
N SER A 32 -22.96 -10.10 -21.86
CA SER A 32 -23.24 -9.10 -20.83
C SER A 32 -24.46 -9.47 -19.98
N SER A 33 -25.47 -10.11 -20.57
CA SER A 33 -26.70 -10.48 -19.87
C SER A 33 -26.43 -11.57 -18.83
N LEU A 34 -25.71 -12.62 -19.21
CA LEU A 34 -25.37 -13.72 -18.29
C LEU A 34 -24.51 -13.23 -17.12
N LEU A 35 -23.55 -12.35 -17.39
CA LEU A 35 -22.68 -11.81 -16.36
C LEU A 35 -23.44 -10.87 -15.41
N VAL A 36 -24.35 -10.05 -15.94
CA VAL A 36 -25.26 -9.20 -15.15
C VAL A 36 -26.19 -10.04 -14.28
N ASP A 37 -26.75 -11.13 -14.82
CA ASP A 37 -27.62 -12.03 -14.08
C ASP A 37 -26.87 -12.75 -12.95
N ALA A 38 -25.61 -13.12 -13.18
CA ALA A 38 -24.74 -13.68 -12.14
C ALA A 38 -24.48 -12.67 -11.01
N ILE A 39 -24.21 -11.40 -11.33
CA ILE A 39 -24.08 -10.33 -10.33
C ILE A 39 -25.39 -10.19 -9.55
N ASN A 40 -26.52 -10.07 -10.24
CA ASN A 40 -27.83 -9.86 -9.61
C ASN A 40 -28.24 -10.97 -8.66
N SER A 41 -28.06 -12.22 -9.09
CA SER A 41 -28.46 -13.40 -8.31
C SER A 41 -27.53 -13.70 -7.12
N THR A 42 -26.33 -13.13 -7.09
CA THR A 42 -25.37 -13.39 -6.01
C THR A 42 -25.68 -12.55 -4.76
N PRO A 43 -25.86 -13.17 -3.58
CA PRO A 43 -26.06 -12.43 -2.33
C PRO A 43 -24.77 -11.74 -1.88
N HIS A 44 -24.89 -10.70 -1.05
CA HIS A 44 -23.75 -9.93 -0.54
C HIS A 44 -22.62 -10.76 0.08
N ALA A 45 -22.95 -11.89 0.72
CA ALA A 45 -21.96 -12.78 1.32
C ALA A 45 -21.06 -13.47 0.28
N GLY A 46 -21.56 -13.70 -0.94
CA GLY A 46 -20.82 -14.36 -2.04
C GLY A 46 -20.22 -13.40 -3.05
N LEU A 47 -20.39 -12.08 -2.90
CA LEU A 47 -19.93 -11.12 -3.91
C LEU A 47 -18.41 -11.10 -4.07
N GLN A 48 -17.64 -11.28 -2.99
CA GLN A 48 -16.18 -11.27 -3.08
C GLN A 48 -15.64 -12.43 -3.92
N ASP A 49 -16.25 -13.61 -3.78
CA ASP A 49 -15.91 -14.80 -4.56
C ASP A 49 -16.29 -14.59 -6.03
N LEU A 50 -17.53 -14.13 -6.29
CA LEU A 50 -17.98 -13.79 -7.64
C LEU A 50 -17.05 -12.76 -8.29
N TYR A 51 -16.68 -11.68 -7.61
CA TYR A 51 -15.78 -10.67 -8.18
C TYR A 51 -14.40 -11.23 -8.49
N SER A 52 -13.93 -12.22 -7.73
CA SER A 52 -12.70 -12.94 -8.04
C SER A 52 -12.85 -13.80 -9.30
N GLU A 53 -13.92 -14.60 -9.39
CA GLU A 53 -14.23 -15.43 -10.57
C GLU A 53 -14.44 -14.59 -11.83
N MET A 54 -15.11 -13.44 -11.72
CA MET A 54 -15.23 -12.48 -12.82
C MET A 54 -13.85 -11.95 -13.26
N GLY A 55 -12.95 -11.68 -12.32
CA GLY A 55 -11.58 -11.28 -12.63
C GLY A 55 -10.83 -12.35 -13.43
N ASP A 56 -11.01 -13.62 -13.06
CA ASP A 56 -10.42 -14.76 -13.75
C ASP A 56 -11.03 -14.95 -15.15
N LEU A 57 -12.35 -14.86 -15.27
CA LEU A 57 -13.07 -14.91 -16.55
C LEU A 57 -12.60 -13.81 -17.52
N LEU A 58 -12.43 -12.58 -17.04
CA LEU A 58 -11.95 -11.45 -17.85
C LEU A 58 -10.52 -11.67 -18.35
N ARG A 59 -9.64 -12.24 -17.50
CA ARG A 59 -8.26 -12.61 -17.89
C ARG A 59 -8.26 -13.74 -18.92
N GLU A 60 -9.02 -14.80 -18.68
CA GLU A 60 -9.16 -15.93 -19.59
C GLU A 60 -9.73 -15.47 -20.94
N THR A 61 -10.71 -14.57 -20.95
CA THR A 61 -11.27 -13.99 -22.18
C THR A 61 -10.24 -13.18 -22.97
N ASN A 62 -9.34 -12.46 -22.28
CA ASN A 62 -8.24 -11.75 -22.94
C ASN A 62 -7.21 -12.72 -23.53
N ASP A 63 -6.79 -13.73 -22.77
CA ASP A 63 -5.86 -14.76 -23.25
C ASP A 63 -6.43 -15.55 -24.44
N ALA A 64 -7.73 -15.85 -24.42
CA ALA A 64 -8.40 -16.57 -25.49
C ALA A 64 -8.44 -15.80 -26.82
N GLN A 65 -8.32 -14.46 -26.83
CA GLN A 65 -8.16 -13.69 -28.07
C GLN A 65 -6.89 -14.08 -28.83
N PHE A 66 -5.90 -14.63 -28.13
CA PHE A 66 -4.60 -15.03 -28.65
C PHE A 66 -4.43 -16.54 -28.71
N GLY A 67 -5.52 -17.31 -28.57
CA GLY A 67 -5.47 -18.78 -28.53
C GLY A 67 -4.73 -19.34 -27.31
N ILE A 68 -4.62 -18.56 -26.24
CA ILE A 68 -4.05 -19.01 -24.96
C ILE A 68 -5.20 -19.50 -24.09
N VAL A 69 -5.06 -20.71 -23.56
CA VAL A 69 -6.04 -21.28 -22.62
C VAL A 69 -5.55 -21.00 -21.20
N SER A 70 -6.37 -20.30 -20.41
CA SER A 70 -6.01 -19.95 -19.04
C SER A 70 -7.03 -20.48 -18.05
N GLU A 71 -6.57 -21.13 -16.98
CA GLU A 71 -7.44 -21.72 -15.96
C GLU A 71 -6.75 -21.73 -14.60
N LEU A 72 -7.57 -21.72 -13.54
CA LEU A 72 -7.15 -21.95 -12.17
C LEU A 72 -7.16 -23.46 -11.89
N VAL A 73 -5.98 -24.05 -11.65
CA VAL A 73 -5.82 -25.48 -11.39
C VAL A 73 -5.22 -25.73 -10.00
N HIS A 74 -5.44 -26.94 -9.46
CA HIS A 74 -4.84 -27.38 -8.21
C HIS A 74 -3.74 -28.40 -8.51
N VAL A 75 -2.49 -28.08 -8.16
CA VAL A 75 -1.32 -28.94 -8.39
C VAL A 75 -0.57 -29.06 -7.06
N ASP A 76 -0.37 -30.29 -6.59
CA ASP A 76 0.33 -30.59 -5.33
C ASP A 76 -0.20 -29.81 -4.11
N GLY A 77 -1.51 -29.57 -4.07
CA GLY A 77 -2.18 -28.81 -3.01
C GLY A 77 -2.05 -27.28 -3.13
N GLU A 78 -1.38 -26.76 -4.15
CA GLU A 78 -1.29 -25.34 -4.45
C GLU A 78 -2.24 -24.93 -5.58
N VAL A 79 -2.81 -23.74 -5.43
CA VAL A 79 -3.64 -23.10 -6.45
C VAL A 79 -2.74 -22.36 -7.45
N GLN A 80 -2.82 -22.73 -8.72
CA GLN A 80 -2.00 -22.16 -9.79
C GLN A 80 -2.88 -21.53 -10.88
N TRP A 81 -2.53 -20.33 -11.31
CA TRP A 81 -3.05 -19.71 -12.53
C TRP A 81 -2.18 -20.13 -13.71
N VAL A 82 -2.66 -21.07 -14.51
CA VAL A 82 -1.91 -21.65 -15.64
C VAL A 82 -2.36 -20.97 -16.93
N ARG A 83 -1.40 -20.47 -17.71
CA ARG A 83 -1.58 -19.93 -19.06
C ARG A 83 -0.91 -20.89 -20.05
N ASP A 84 -1.70 -21.67 -20.77
CA ASP A 84 -1.24 -22.60 -21.79
C ASP A 84 -1.21 -21.90 -23.16
N ALA A 85 -0.01 -21.50 -23.57
CA ALA A 85 0.25 -20.86 -24.86
C ALA A 85 0.96 -21.82 -25.85
N THR A 86 0.95 -23.12 -25.59
CA THR A 86 1.61 -24.13 -26.45
C THR A 86 1.01 -24.20 -27.86
N GLN A 87 -0.23 -23.74 -28.03
CA GLN A 87 -0.96 -23.65 -29.31
C GLN A 87 -1.50 -22.23 -29.56
N SER A 88 -0.78 -21.20 -29.08
CA SER A 88 -1.22 -19.81 -29.25
C SER A 88 -1.18 -19.34 -30.71
N VAL A 89 -1.94 -18.29 -31.02
CA VAL A 89 -2.03 -17.70 -32.36
C VAL A 89 -0.69 -17.04 -32.74
N PRO A 90 -0.17 -17.27 -33.97
CA PRO A 90 1.05 -16.63 -34.47
C PRO A 90 0.98 -15.09 -34.40
N LEU A 91 2.12 -14.43 -34.17
CA LEU A 91 2.17 -12.99 -33.93
C LEU A 91 1.53 -12.14 -35.05
N GLU A 92 1.75 -12.52 -36.30
CA GLU A 92 1.23 -11.84 -37.50
C GLU A 92 -0.29 -11.89 -37.64
N ASP A 93 -0.94 -12.86 -36.98
CA ASP A 93 -2.38 -13.11 -37.03
C ASP A 93 -3.12 -12.54 -35.80
N ARG A 94 -2.40 -11.94 -34.85
CA ARG A 94 -3.00 -11.42 -33.61
C ARG A 94 -3.74 -10.11 -33.84
N MET A 95 -4.84 -9.95 -33.11
CA MET A 95 -5.46 -8.64 -32.96
C MET A 95 -4.57 -7.71 -32.11
N PRO A 96 -4.69 -6.38 -32.30
CA PRO A 96 -3.97 -5.42 -31.48
C PRO A 96 -4.37 -5.50 -30.00
N HIS A 97 -3.40 -5.35 -29.10
CA HIS A 97 -3.62 -5.32 -27.63
C HIS A 97 -4.52 -4.17 -27.15
N ASN A 98 -4.75 -3.15 -27.98
CA ASN A 98 -5.65 -2.02 -27.70
C ASN A 98 -7.01 -2.16 -28.41
N ALA A 99 -7.36 -3.35 -28.91
CA ALA A 99 -8.68 -3.62 -29.45
C ALA A 99 -9.76 -3.32 -28.39
N PRO A 100 -10.92 -2.75 -28.77
CA PRO A 100 -11.96 -2.37 -27.81
C PRO A 100 -12.42 -3.51 -26.91
N VAL A 101 -12.47 -4.75 -27.40
CA VAL A 101 -12.87 -5.93 -26.59
C VAL A 101 -11.86 -6.21 -25.46
N ILE A 102 -10.56 -6.10 -25.74
CA ILE A 102 -9.49 -6.27 -24.74
C ILE A 102 -9.51 -5.12 -23.74
N GLU A 103 -9.65 -3.88 -24.22
CA GLU A 103 -9.66 -2.70 -23.33
C GLU A 103 -10.93 -2.61 -22.47
N ALA A 104 -12.06 -3.11 -22.95
CA ALA A 104 -13.26 -3.27 -22.13
C ALA A 104 -13.00 -4.21 -20.95
N ASN A 105 -12.42 -5.39 -21.21
CA ASN A 105 -12.05 -6.34 -20.18
C ASN A 105 -11.00 -5.76 -19.21
N ASN A 106 -9.99 -5.06 -19.73
CA ASN A 106 -8.99 -4.37 -18.91
C ASN A 106 -9.62 -3.29 -18.02
N ALA A 107 -10.56 -2.49 -18.54
CA ALA A 107 -11.27 -1.48 -17.76
C ALA A 107 -12.09 -2.11 -16.63
N LEU A 108 -12.82 -3.20 -16.92
CA LEU A 108 -13.57 -3.94 -15.91
C LEU A 108 -12.66 -4.54 -14.84
N LEU A 109 -11.52 -5.13 -15.23
CA LEU A 109 -10.48 -5.60 -14.30
C LEU A 109 -9.96 -4.49 -13.38
N ARG A 110 -9.69 -3.29 -13.92
CA ARG A 110 -9.29 -2.13 -13.12
C ARG A 110 -10.41 -1.71 -12.17
N CYS A 111 -11.67 -1.68 -12.63
CA CYS A 111 -12.82 -1.35 -11.79
C CYS A 111 -13.02 -2.35 -10.65
N LEU A 112 -12.94 -3.65 -10.92
CA LEU A 112 -13.01 -4.70 -9.91
C LEU A 112 -11.88 -4.57 -8.87
N SER A 113 -10.65 -4.23 -9.31
CA SER A 113 -9.53 -4.02 -8.39
C SER A 113 -9.70 -2.83 -7.44
N ARG A 114 -10.63 -1.91 -7.71
CA ARG A 114 -10.99 -0.81 -6.80
C ARG A 114 -12.24 -1.16 -5.98
N LEU A 115 -13.23 -1.78 -6.62
CA LEU A 115 -14.50 -2.18 -6.01
C LEU A 115 -14.30 -3.19 -4.88
N ARG A 116 -13.60 -4.30 -5.14
CA ARG A 116 -13.44 -5.41 -4.19
C ARG A 116 -12.93 -4.95 -2.82
N PRO A 117 -11.80 -4.21 -2.73
CA PRO A 117 -11.29 -3.74 -1.45
C PRO A 117 -12.16 -2.67 -0.78
N ILE A 118 -12.91 -1.87 -1.54
CA ILE A 118 -13.87 -0.89 -0.99
C ILE A 118 -15.08 -1.60 -0.38
N ASP A 119 -15.66 -2.57 -1.08
CA ASP A 119 -16.77 -3.39 -0.58
C ASP A 119 -16.35 -4.13 0.70
N PHE A 120 -15.14 -4.70 0.70
CA PHE A 120 -14.56 -5.34 1.89
C PHE A 120 -14.44 -4.36 3.07
N ALA A 121 -13.87 -3.17 2.86
CA ALA A 121 -13.69 -2.18 3.92
C ALA A 121 -15.02 -1.66 4.50
N ILE A 122 -16.02 -1.43 3.66
CA ILE A 122 -17.38 -1.05 4.10
C ILE A 122 -17.98 -2.17 4.96
N ASN A 123 -17.83 -3.42 4.54
CA ASN A 123 -18.31 -4.57 5.31
C ASN A 123 -17.57 -4.73 6.65
N GLN A 124 -16.26 -4.48 6.69
CA GLN A 124 -15.48 -4.51 7.94
C GLN A 124 -15.89 -3.39 8.90
N LYS A 125 -16.15 -2.18 8.39
CA LYS A 125 -16.52 -1.03 9.24
C LYS A 125 -17.95 -1.11 9.77
N LEU A 126 -18.91 -1.43 8.90
CA LEU A 126 -20.34 -1.28 9.20
C LEU A 126 -21.07 -2.63 9.29
N GLY A 127 -20.56 -3.67 8.61
CA GLY A 127 -21.20 -4.99 8.58
C GLY A 127 -22.68 -4.89 8.16
N VAL A 128 -23.56 -5.35 9.05
CA VAL A 128 -25.02 -5.31 8.87
C VAL A 128 -25.69 -4.01 9.32
N GLN A 129 -24.92 -3.06 9.89
CA GLN A 129 -25.44 -1.78 10.36
C GLN A 129 -25.56 -0.78 9.20
N GLU A 130 -26.65 0.00 9.17
CA GLU A 130 -26.79 1.09 8.18
C GLU A 130 -25.73 2.17 8.39
N PRO A 131 -25.15 2.76 7.32
CA PRO A 131 -25.55 2.59 5.91
C PRO A 131 -24.87 1.42 5.17
N GLY A 132 -24.19 0.49 5.87
CA GLY A 132 -23.37 -0.58 5.30
C GLY A 132 -24.08 -1.39 4.21
N PRO A 133 -25.19 -2.09 4.51
CA PRO A 133 -25.96 -2.84 3.52
C PRO A 133 -26.42 -1.97 2.33
N ALA A 134 -26.89 -0.75 2.57
CA ALA A 134 -27.33 0.15 1.51
C ALA A 134 -26.19 0.60 0.59
N CYS A 135 -24.99 0.84 1.12
CA CYS A 135 -23.80 1.14 0.31
C CYS A 135 -23.42 -0.06 -0.56
N ARG A 136 -23.41 -1.27 0.02
CA ARG A 136 -23.05 -2.50 -0.72
C ARG A 136 -24.05 -2.83 -1.82
N GLU A 137 -25.36 -2.62 -1.60
CA GLU A 137 -26.36 -2.76 -2.68
C GLU A 137 -26.13 -1.76 -3.82
N ARG A 138 -25.80 -0.49 -3.50
CA ARG A 138 -25.48 0.50 -4.54
C ARG A 138 -24.19 0.17 -5.28
N LEU A 139 -23.17 -0.34 -4.60
CA LEU A 139 -21.94 -0.83 -5.25
C LEU A 139 -22.25 -1.98 -6.21
N LYS A 140 -23.08 -2.94 -5.79
CA LYS A 140 -23.56 -4.06 -6.61
C LYS A 140 -24.30 -3.57 -7.86
N ALA A 141 -25.26 -2.66 -7.70
CA ALA A 141 -25.99 -2.07 -8.83
C ALA A 141 -25.07 -1.27 -9.78
N ASN A 142 -24.10 -0.53 -9.24
CA ASN A 142 -23.15 0.24 -10.05
C ASN A 142 -22.22 -0.67 -10.87
N VAL A 143 -21.73 -1.79 -10.31
CA VAL A 143 -20.87 -2.72 -11.07
C VAL A 143 -21.66 -3.48 -12.12
N GLN A 144 -22.92 -3.82 -11.84
CA GLN A 144 -23.84 -4.41 -12.80
C GLN A 144 -24.02 -3.48 -14.02
N GLU A 145 -24.36 -2.22 -13.78
CA GLU A 145 -24.56 -1.22 -14.83
C GLU A 145 -23.28 -0.95 -15.62
N LEU A 146 -22.15 -0.79 -14.92
CA LEU A 146 -20.84 -0.60 -15.56
C LEU A 146 -20.53 -1.79 -16.49
N THR A 147 -20.69 -3.02 -16.00
CA THR A 147 -20.37 -4.24 -16.74
C THR A 147 -21.17 -4.30 -18.04
N ARG A 148 -22.48 -4.06 -17.94
CA ARG A 148 -23.36 -3.99 -19.11
C ARG A 148 -22.91 -2.91 -20.09
N ALA A 149 -22.77 -1.68 -19.62
CA ALA A 149 -22.47 -0.52 -20.47
C ALA A 149 -21.09 -0.62 -21.16
N VAL A 150 -20.07 -1.13 -20.47
CA VAL A 150 -18.73 -1.30 -21.03
C VAL A 150 -18.71 -2.37 -22.12
N LEU A 151 -19.34 -3.53 -21.87
CA LEU A 151 -19.40 -4.61 -22.85
C LEU A 151 -20.25 -4.23 -24.07
N GLU A 152 -21.42 -3.63 -23.87
CA GLU A 152 -22.27 -3.12 -24.96
C GLU A 152 -21.54 -2.04 -25.79
N SER A 153 -20.81 -1.12 -25.15
CA SER A 153 -20.02 -0.11 -25.86
C SER A 153 -18.95 -0.75 -26.74
N ALA A 154 -18.19 -1.72 -26.20
CA ALA A 154 -17.15 -2.42 -26.94
C ALA A 154 -17.71 -3.21 -28.15
N GLN A 155 -18.91 -3.76 -28.00
CA GLN A 155 -19.59 -4.58 -29.00
C GLN A 155 -20.48 -3.79 -29.97
N SER A 156 -20.59 -2.47 -29.79
CA SER A 156 -21.40 -1.60 -30.65
C SER A 156 -20.83 -1.40 -32.06
N ASP A 157 -21.60 -0.78 -32.95
CA ASP A 157 -21.17 -0.44 -34.31
C ASP A 157 -20.34 0.87 -34.39
N LYS A 158 -19.99 1.48 -33.24
CA LYS A 158 -19.17 2.70 -33.18
C LYS A 158 -17.74 2.45 -33.65
N SER A 159 -17.01 3.51 -34.00
CA SER A 159 -15.57 3.37 -34.30
C SER A 159 -14.76 2.99 -33.06
N ASN A 160 -13.63 2.29 -33.24
CA ASN A 160 -12.76 1.89 -32.12
C ASN A 160 -12.36 3.08 -31.22
N ALA A 161 -12.07 4.25 -31.80
CA ALA A 161 -11.72 5.44 -31.03
C ALA A 161 -12.87 5.94 -30.15
N GLU A 162 -14.11 5.91 -30.66
CA GLU A 162 -15.31 6.28 -29.92
C GLU A 162 -15.60 5.29 -28.80
N LYS A 163 -15.49 3.98 -29.08
CA LYS A 163 -15.62 2.91 -28.08
C LYS A 163 -14.65 3.12 -26.92
N LEU A 164 -13.37 3.31 -27.20
CA LEU A 164 -12.33 3.51 -26.17
C LEU A 164 -12.56 4.78 -25.35
N LYS A 165 -13.03 5.86 -25.97
CA LYS A 165 -13.39 7.11 -25.28
C LYS A 165 -14.58 6.89 -24.33
N GLU A 166 -15.58 6.15 -24.75
CA GLU A 166 -16.75 5.83 -23.94
C GLU A 166 -16.39 4.91 -22.76
N ILE A 167 -15.61 3.86 -22.99
CA ILE A 167 -15.10 2.97 -21.93
C ILE A 167 -14.33 3.77 -20.88
N THR A 168 -13.46 4.69 -21.30
CA THR A 168 -12.68 5.54 -20.38
C THR A 168 -13.59 6.46 -19.55
N ARG A 169 -14.66 7.00 -20.16
CA ARG A 169 -15.66 7.82 -19.46
C ARG A 169 -16.40 6.98 -18.41
N LEU A 170 -16.90 5.80 -18.80
CA LEU A 170 -17.60 4.88 -17.92
C LEU A 170 -16.74 4.47 -16.71
N GLU A 171 -15.44 4.20 -16.93
CA GLU A 171 -14.50 3.93 -15.84
C GLU A 171 -14.37 5.13 -14.87
N THR A 172 -14.31 6.36 -15.39
CA THR A 172 -14.21 7.59 -14.57
C THR A 172 -15.50 7.84 -13.76
N ASP A 173 -16.66 7.61 -14.38
CA ASP A 173 -17.96 7.75 -13.72
C ASP A 173 -18.10 6.73 -12.58
N PHE A 174 -17.69 5.47 -12.82
CA PHE A 174 -17.67 4.43 -11.80
C PHE A 174 -16.72 4.73 -10.65
N ASN A 175 -15.50 5.21 -10.93
CA ASN A 175 -14.57 5.65 -9.88
C ASN A 175 -15.17 6.73 -8.98
N THR A 176 -15.94 7.64 -9.56
CA THR A 176 -16.65 8.70 -8.81
C THR A 176 -17.73 8.10 -7.91
N ALA A 177 -18.47 7.10 -8.40
CA ALA A 177 -19.45 6.37 -7.61
C ALA A 177 -18.80 5.63 -6.43
N LEU A 178 -17.65 4.99 -6.64
CA LEU A 178 -16.89 4.34 -5.56
C LEU A 178 -16.50 5.32 -4.44
N ILE A 179 -16.02 6.52 -4.80
CA ILE A 179 -15.69 7.57 -3.82
C ILE A 179 -16.93 8.05 -3.07
N LYS A 180 -18.08 8.13 -3.74
CA LYS A 180 -19.34 8.49 -3.11
C LYS A 180 -19.73 7.46 -2.04
N GLU A 181 -19.65 6.16 -2.34
CA GLU A 181 -19.98 5.11 -1.36
C GLU A 181 -18.99 5.05 -0.20
N LEU A 182 -17.68 5.28 -0.44
CA LEU A 182 -16.71 5.48 0.64
C LEU A 182 -17.09 6.68 1.52
N HIS A 183 -17.55 7.79 0.92
CA HIS A 183 -17.96 8.97 1.67
C HIS A 183 -19.21 8.70 2.52
N GLU A 184 -20.24 8.06 1.97
CA GLU A 184 -21.44 7.65 2.72
C GLU A 184 -21.08 6.76 3.92
N ALA A 185 -20.09 5.87 3.78
CA ALA A 185 -19.58 5.04 4.88
C ALA A 185 -18.59 5.75 5.83
N ASN A 186 -18.39 7.06 5.67
CA ASN A 186 -17.40 7.87 6.39
C ASN A 186 -15.96 7.31 6.32
N LEU A 187 -15.54 6.86 5.14
CA LEU A 187 -14.20 6.32 4.84
C LEU A 187 -13.34 7.27 3.98
N THR A 188 -13.72 8.55 3.91
CA THR A 188 -13.01 9.60 3.15
C THR A 188 -12.45 10.70 4.05
N GLN A 189 -12.31 10.43 5.35
CA GLN A 189 -11.84 11.40 6.35
C GLN A 189 -10.46 11.98 5.98
N GLY A 190 -10.42 13.31 5.87
CA GLY A 190 -9.24 14.07 5.47
C GLY A 190 -9.04 14.23 3.95
N CYS A 191 -9.92 13.66 3.12
CA CYS A 191 -9.93 13.85 1.66
C CYS A 191 -10.99 14.89 1.25
N ASP A 192 -10.57 16.00 0.65
CA ASP A 192 -11.41 17.15 0.24
C ASP A 192 -11.26 17.53 -1.24
N THR A 193 -10.35 16.88 -1.98
CA THR A 193 -10.02 17.18 -3.38
C THR A 193 -10.05 15.94 -4.27
N ALA A 194 -10.20 16.15 -5.59
CA ALA A 194 -10.11 15.09 -6.59
C ALA A 194 -8.77 14.35 -6.49
N GLU A 195 -7.64 15.06 -6.39
CA GLU A 195 -6.32 14.43 -6.30
C GLU A 195 -6.20 13.46 -5.10
N GLN A 196 -6.73 13.85 -3.93
CA GLN A 196 -6.74 12.97 -2.76
C GLN A 196 -7.70 11.79 -2.94
N ALA A 197 -8.85 11.97 -3.58
CA ALA A 197 -9.76 10.89 -3.92
C ALA A 197 -9.12 9.89 -4.90
N GLU A 198 -8.42 10.35 -5.94
CA GLU A 198 -7.67 9.49 -6.86
C GLU A 198 -6.56 8.71 -6.12
N LYS A 199 -5.86 9.36 -5.17
CA LYS A 199 -4.87 8.70 -4.31
C LYS A 199 -5.50 7.66 -3.40
N LEU A 200 -6.70 7.91 -2.87
CA LEU A 200 -7.42 6.97 -2.03
C LEU A 200 -7.89 5.74 -2.83
N LEU A 201 -8.45 5.93 -4.02
CA LEU A 201 -8.77 4.81 -4.92
C LEU A 201 -7.53 4.00 -5.29
N PHE A 202 -6.41 4.68 -5.57
CA PHE A 202 -5.14 4.03 -5.83
C PHE A 202 -4.65 3.22 -4.62
N HIS A 203 -4.85 3.72 -3.40
CA HIS A 203 -4.49 3.03 -2.17
C HIS A 203 -5.32 1.75 -1.99
N TYR A 204 -6.64 1.83 -2.14
CA TYR A 204 -7.51 0.64 -2.13
C TYR A 204 -7.13 -0.36 -3.24
N ARG A 205 -6.84 0.13 -4.46
CA ARG A 205 -6.36 -0.72 -5.56
C ARG A 205 -5.09 -1.50 -5.19
N ASN A 206 -4.18 -0.90 -4.42
CA ASN A 206 -2.97 -1.60 -3.97
C ASN A 206 -3.26 -2.67 -2.93
N LEU A 207 -4.30 -2.49 -2.10
CA LEU A 207 -4.75 -3.47 -1.11
C LEU A 207 -5.54 -4.63 -1.75
N SER A 208 -6.03 -4.47 -2.99
CA SER A 208 -6.78 -5.51 -3.70
C SER A 208 -6.01 -6.84 -3.84
N SER A 209 -4.68 -6.82 -3.91
CA SER A 209 -3.90 -8.07 -4.01
C SER A 209 -3.96 -8.92 -2.74
N LEU A 210 -4.26 -8.32 -1.59
CA LEU A 210 -4.44 -9.03 -0.31
C LEU A 210 -5.72 -9.87 -0.28
N LEU A 211 -6.69 -9.57 -1.17
CA LEU A 211 -7.93 -10.33 -1.33
C LEU A 211 -7.74 -11.57 -2.21
N GLU A 212 -6.61 -11.70 -2.91
CA GLU A 212 -6.18 -12.97 -3.48
C GLU A 212 -5.43 -13.75 -2.39
N HIS A 213 -6.18 -14.54 -1.63
CA HIS A 213 -5.68 -15.29 -0.50
C HIS A 213 -6.11 -16.77 -0.62
N PRO A 214 -5.17 -17.71 -0.87
CA PRO A 214 -3.74 -17.48 -1.04
C PRO A 214 -3.39 -16.74 -2.35
N ALA A 215 -2.27 -16.03 -2.35
CA ALA A 215 -1.69 -15.44 -3.55
C ALA A 215 -1.26 -16.57 -4.50
N ARG A 216 -1.63 -16.44 -5.76
CA ARG A 216 -1.59 -17.55 -6.72
C ARG A 216 -0.21 -17.66 -7.37
N THR A 217 0.28 -18.88 -7.50
CA THR A 217 1.43 -19.18 -8.36
C THR A 217 1.00 -19.00 -9.81
N MET A 218 1.78 -18.27 -10.60
CA MET A 218 1.53 -18.20 -12.05
C MET A 218 2.41 -19.20 -12.78
N VAL A 219 1.83 -19.90 -13.73
CA VAL A 219 2.53 -20.79 -14.63
C VAL A 219 2.24 -20.38 -16.06
N THR A 220 3.26 -20.23 -16.89
CA THR A 220 3.07 -20.08 -18.34
C THR A 220 3.77 -21.22 -19.05
N LEU A 221 3.04 -21.85 -19.96
CA LEU A 221 3.47 -23.00 -20.74
C LEU A 221 3.61 -22.58 -22.20
N THR A 222 4.76 -22.85 -22.80
CA THR A 222 5.00 -22.59 -24.22
C THR A 222 5.72 -23.78 -24.84
N TYR A 223 5.65 -23.89 -26.17
CA TYR A 223 6.26 -25.00 -26.89
C TYR A 223 6.92 -24.51 -28.18
N ASP A 224 8.22 -24.77 -28.31
CA ASP A 224 8.93 -24.55 -29.56
C ASP A 224 8.82 -25.81 -30.43
N LYS A 225 7.88 -25.77 -31.39
CA LYS A 225 7.61 -26.90 -32.30
C LYS A 225 8.83 -27.31 -33.13
N THR A 226 9.68 -26.34 -33.52
CA THR A 226 10.85 -26.62 -34.36
C THR A 226 11.98 -27.25 -33.55
N ALA A 227 12.21 -26.76 -32.33
CA ALA A 227 13.22 -27.33 -31.44
C ALA A 227 12.74 -28.60 -30.71
N GLN A 228 11.42 -28.84 -30.66
CA GLN A 228 10.78 -29.87 -29.83
C GLN A 228 11.16 -29.71 -28.35
N VAL A 229 10.94 -28.50 -27.84
CA VAL A 229 11.23 -28.15 -26.45
C VAL A 229 10.02 -27.46 -25.86
N PHE A 230 9.49 -28.06 -24.79
CA PHE A 230 8.49 -27.48 -23.92
C PHE A 230 9.16 -26.62 -22.87
N GLN A 231 8.63 -25.41 -22.67
CA GLN A 231 9.12 -24.49 -21.65
C GLN A 231 8.01 -24.23 -20.64
N ARG A 232 8.36 -24.37 -19.36
CA ARG A 232 7.51 -24.01 -18.23
C ARG A 232 8.17 -22.88 -17.46
N GLU A 233 7.48 -21.75 -17.36
CA GLU A 233 7.85 -20.64 -16.49
C GLU A 233 6.91 -20.63 -15.28
N THR A 234 7.44 -20.83 -14.08
CA THR A 234 6.69 -20.75 -12.83
C THR A 234 7.15 -19.55 -12.01
N GLN A 235 6.21 -18.74 -11.57
CA GLN A 235 6.43 -17.55 -10.76
C GLN A 235 5.75 -17.77 -9.40
N TYR A 236 6.54 -18.12 -8.40
CA TYR A 236 6.07 -18.32 -7.03
C TYR A 236 6.03 -16.97 -6.30
N PRO A 237 4.85 -16.50 -5.86
CA PRO A 237 4.76 -15.24 -5.13
C PRO A 237 5.50 -15.35 -3.79
N VAL A 238 6.20 -14.29 -3.40
CA VAL A 238 6.85 -14.19 -2.09
C VAL A 238 5.84 -13.64 -1.09
N THR A 239 5.43 -14.48 -0.14
CA THR A 239 4.28 -14.20 0.75
C THR A 239 4.59 -14.31 2.24
N GLU A 240 5.40 -15.28 2.69
CA GLU A 240 5.69 -15.52 4.12
C GLU A 240 6.42 -14.33 4.73
N LYS A 241 5.99 -13.83 5.89
CA LYS A 241 6.55 -12.63 6.54
C LYS A 241 7.58 -13.03 7.58
N THR A 242 8.52 -12.12 7.86
CA THR A 242 9.40 -12.27 9.02
C THR A 242 8.67 -11.85 10.30
N GLN A 243 9.14 -12.30 11.47
CA GLN A 243 8.56 -11.92 12.76
C GLN A 243 8.49 -10.39 12.95
N LYS A 244 9.54 -9.66 12.56
CA LYS A 244 9.54 -8.18 12.64
C LYS A 244 8.54 -7.54 11.69
N GLN A 245 8.27 -8.18 10.55
CA GLN A 245 7.26 -7.72 9.61
C GLN A 245 5.86 -7.87 10.20
N HIS A 246 5.54 -9.00 10.86
CA HIS A 246 4.27 -9.18 11.59
C HIS A 246 4.06 -8.09 12.64
N GLU A 247 5.07 -7.85 13.49
CA GLU A 247 5.02 -6.82 14.53
C GLU A 247 4.75 -5.42 13.95
N ALA A 248 5.43 -5.06 12.87
CA ALA A 248 5.22 -3.78 12.20
C ALA A 248 3.87 -3.68 11.47
N ILE A 249 3.31 -4.79 10.97
CA ILE A 249 1.98 -4.85 10.37
C ILE A 249 0.88 -4.64 11.42
N HIS A 250 1.03 -5.21 12.61
CA HIS A 250 0.05 -5.03 13.69
C HIS A 250 -0.10 -3.58 14.14
N GLU A 251 0.95 -2.77 14.04
CA GLU A 251 0.89 -1.33 14.35
C GLU A 251 -0.05 -0.56 13.41
N LEU A 252 -0.36 -1.08 12.22
CA LEU A 252 -1.32 -0.47 11.28
C LEU A 252 -2.78 -0.48 11.81
N LYS A 253 -3.07 -1.20 12.89
CA LYS A 253 -4.40 -1.14 13.56
C LYS A 253 -4.63 0.21 14.26
N LYS A 254 -3.56 0.95 14.58
CA LYS A 254 -3.62 2.18 15.38
C LYS A 254 -3.83 3.40 14.49
N ILE A 255 -5.07 3.88 14.42
CA ILE A 255 -5.40 5.14 13.75
C ILE A 255 -5.02 6.32 14.66
N GLN A 256 -4.06 7.12 14.21
CA GLN A 256 -3.50 8.23 14.97
C GLN A 256 -3.49 9.49 14.10
N PRO A 257 -4.56 10.31 14.14
CA PRO A 257 -4.53 11.62 13.52
C PRO A 257 -3.57 12.53 14.30
N TYR A 258 -2.83 13.38 13.57
CA TYR A 258 -1.91 14.38 14.12
C TYR A 258 -0.84 13.81 15.09
N PRO A 259 -0.02 12.83 14.65
CA PRO A 259 1.04 12.26 15.49
C PRO A 259 2.12 13.30 15.83
N PHE A 260 2.73 13.12 17.02
CA PHE A 260 3.92 13.89 17.40
C PHE A 260 5.10 13.58 16.49
N ARG A 261 6.10 14.48 16.48
CA ARG A 261 7.22 14.41 15.54
C ARG A 261 8.02 13.10 15.66
N ASP A 262 8.20 12.62 16.88
CA ASP A 262 8.88 11.38 17.25
C ASP A 262 8.02 10.11 17.06
N GLU A 263 6.69 10.26 16.97
CA GLU A 263 5.75 9.17 16.68
C GLU A 263 5.48 8.97 15.19
N LYS A 264 5.87 9.94 14.35
CA LYS A 264 5.62 9.89 12.91
C LYS A 264 6.28 8.68 12.27
N ASN A 265 5.48 7.94 11.50
CA ASN A 265 5.89 6.79 10.71
C ASN A 265 5.15 6.76 9.35
N ALA A 266 5.37 5.71 8.55
CA ALA A 266 4.74 5.54 7.24
C ALA A 266 3.21 5.53 7.28
N HIS A 267 2.60 5.08 8.38
CA HIS A 267 1.17 4.90 8.54
C HIS A 267 0.48 6.19 9.02
N ASN A 268 0.90 6.71 10.18
CA ASN A 268 0.24 7.85 10.82
C ASN A 268 0.58 9.22 10.20
N SER A 269 1.54 9.27 9.26
CA SER A 269 1.81 10.46 8.46
C SER A 269 0.80 10.71 7.33
N LYS A 270 -0.07 9.73 7.03
CA LYS A 270 -1.14 9.83 6.03
C LYS A 270 -2.44 10.38 6.63
N ASN A 271 -3.38 10.81 5.78
CA ASN A 271 -4.73 11.17 6.22
C ASN A 271 -5.45 9.96 6.84
N THR A 272 -6.41 10.22 7.74
CA THR A 272 -7.20 9.21 8.45
C THR A 272 -7.83 8.17 7.53
N ALA A 273 -8.36 8.55 6.37
CA ALA A 273 -8.92 7.60 5.40
C ALA A 273 -7.94 6.50 4.95
N PHE A 274 -6.66 6.82 4.81
CA PHE A 274 -5.63 5.83 4.45
C PHE A 274 -5.26 4.95 5.65
N GLN A 275 -5.25 5.51 6.85
CA GLN A 275 -5.00 4.76 8.08
C GLN A 275 -6.14 3.78 8.35
N GLU A 276 -7.40 4.20 8.21
CA GLU A 276 -8.58 3.33 8.29
C GLU A 276 -8.50 2.20 7.26
N ALA A 277 -8.15 2.51 6.00
CA ALA A 277 -7.97 1.49 4.97
C ALA A 277 -6.88 0.47 5.35
N ASP A 278 -5.72 0.91 5.84
CA ASP A 278 -4.66 0.02 6.32
C ASP A 278 -5.18 -0.85 7.49
N ALA A 279 -5.89 -0.25 8.44
CA ALA A 279 -6.42 -0.91 9.64
C ALA A 279 -7.38 -2.06 9.32
N PHE A 280 -8.28 -1.89 8.34
CA PHE A 280 -9.20 -2.96 7.92
C PHE A 280 -8.49 -4.14 7.25
N PHE A 281 -7.31 -3.92 6.69
CA PHE A 281 -6.55 -4.93 5.95
C PHE A 281 -5.41 -5.55 6.75
N VAL A 282 -5.17 -5.14 8.00
CA VAL A 282 -4.07 -5.68 8.83
C VAL A 282 -4.12 -7.20 8.88
N ASP A 283 -5.27 -7.78 9.20
CA ASP A 283 -5.40 -9.23 9.38
C ASP A 283 -5.18 -10.02 8.08
N LEU A 284 -5.35 -9.39 6.90
CA LEU A 284 -5.00 -10.00 5.61
C LEU A 284 -3.53 -9.80 5.26
N MET A 285 -2.98 -8.62 5.56
CA MET A 285 -1.57 -8.29 5.32
C MET A 285 -0.63 -9.15 6.17
N ASP A 286 -1.07 -9.49 7.38
CA ASP A 286 -0.35 -10.30 8.35
C ASP A 286 -0.28 -11.80 7.99
N LYS A 287 -1.13 -12.30 7.07
CA LYS A 287 -1.12 -13.72 6.69
C LYS A 287 0.06 -14.06 5.78
N ASP A 288 0.76 -15.16 6.03
CA ASP A 288 1.91 -15.64 5.23
C ASP A 288 1.60 -16.11 3.80
N THR A 289 0.37 -15.95 3.36
CA THR A 289 -0.13 -16.41 2.06
C THR A 289 -0.60 -15.26 1.18
N THR A 290 -0.49 -14.00 1.62
CA THR A 290 -0.88 -12.82 0.82
C THR A 290 0.33 -12.06 0.31
N SER A 291 0.19 -11.35 -0.81
CA SER A 291 1.25 -10.52 -1.39
C SER A 291 0.78 -9.11 -1.67
N LEU A 292 1.74 -8.17 -1.76
CA LEU A 292 1.47 -6.76 -2.07
C LEU A 292 1.95 -6.39 -3.47
N SER A 293 1.17 -5.54 -4.14
CA SER A 293 1.49 -5.04 -5.47
C SER A 293 2.72 -4.12 -5.49
N ALA A 294 3.29 -3.91 -6.68
CA ALA A 294 4.47 -3.06 -6.92
C ALA A 294 4.34 -1.61 -6.43
N GLN A 295 3.11 -1.11 -6.38
CA GLN A 295 2.75 0.27 -6.08
C GLN A 295 2.74 0.53 -4.58
N ALA A 296 2.57 -0.53 -3.77
CA ALA A 296 2.57 -0.45 -2.33
C ALA A 296 3.93 -0.01 -1.73
N ARG A 297 5.03 0.01 -2.51
CA ARG A 297 6.36 0.50 -2.04
C ARG A 297 6.37 1.94 -1.51
N LYS A 298 5.37 2.76 -1.90
CA LYS A 298 5.21 4.14 -1.44
C LYS A 298 4.30 4.26 -0.22
N THR A 299 3.52 3.22 0.07
CA THR A 299 2.46 3.26 1.09
C THR A 299 2.69 2.28 2.24
N HIS A 300 3.43 1.19 2.03
CA HIS A 300 3.71 0.16 3.01
C HIS A 300 5.21 -0.17 3.01
N PRO A 301 5.92 0.08 4.12
CA PRO A 301 7.36 -0.20 4.20
C PRO A 301 7.69 -1.70 4.28
N VAL A 302 6.77 -2.47 4.86
CA VAL A 302 6.96 -3.89 5.19
C VAL A 302 6.47 -4.80 4.07
N GLY A 303 7.25 -5.82 3.73
CA GLY A 303 6.94 -6.91 2.80
C GLY A 303 7.48 -6.67 1.39
N ALA A 304 8.00 -7.71 0.75
CA ALA A 304 8.43 -7.73 -0.64
C ALA A 304 7.28 -7.31 -1.57
N LYS A 305 7.55 -6.36 -2.47
CA LYS A 305 6.55 -5.82 -3.40
C LYS A 305 6.74 -6.45 -4.76
N ASN A 306 5.67 -7.01 -5.33
CA ASN A 306 5.74 -7.68 -6.63
C ASN A 306 6.91 -8.70 -6.70
N GLY A 307 7.14 -9.39 -5.58
CA GLY A 307 8.25 -10.32 -5.39
C GLY A 307 7.88 -11.71 -5.84
N PHE A 308 8.71 -12.32 -6.69
CA PHE A 308 8.53 -13.68 -7.17
C PHE A 308 9.86 -14.43 -7.22
N ILE A 309 9.83 -15.69 -6.82
CA ILE A 309 10.86 -16.67 -7.19
C ILE A 309 10.46 -17.26 -8.54
N VAL A 310 11.36 -17.17 -9.51
CA VAL A 310 11.12 -17.55 -10.90
C VAL A 310 11.87 -18.83 -11.21
N LYS A 311 11.14 -19.86 -11.64
CA LYS A 311 11.68 -21.12 -12.13
C LYS A 311 11.41 -21.24 -13.62
N ASN A 312 12.45 -21.38 -14.42
CA ASN A 312 12.34 -21.73 -15.84
C ASN A 312 12.82 -23.15 -16.05
N GLU A 313 12.00 -23.97 -16.70
CA GLU A 313 12.31 -25.36 -17.02
C GLU A 313 12.22 -25.58 -18.54
N LEU A 314 13.21 -26.29 -19.09
CA LEU A 314 13.23 -26.72 -20.49
C LEU A 314 13.17 -28.25 -20.57
N ILE A 315 12.14 -28.76 -21.23
CA ILE A 315 11.86 -30.20 -21.31
C ILE A 315 11.84 -30.60 -22.80
N PRO A 316 12.86 -31.32 -23.28
CA PRO A 316 12.85 -31.87 -24.63
C PRO A 316 11.73 -32.91 -24.77
N ILE A 317 10.77 -32.67 -25.66
CA ILE A 317 9.60 -33.52 -25.86
C ILE A 317 9.04 -33.30 -27.27
N THR A 318 8.56 -34.37 -27.93
CA THR A 318 7.93 -34.25 -29.25
C THR A 318 6.49 -33.73 -29.14
N GLU A 319 5.89 -33.29 -30.25
CA GLU A 319 4.53 -32.74 -30.22
C GLU A 319 3.50 -33.83 -29.88
N GLU A 320 3.69 -35.06 -30.36
CA GLU A 320 2.83 -36.20 -30.05
C GLU A 320 2.90 -36.55 -28.56
N ALA A 321 4.11 -36.65 -28.02
CA ALA A 321 4.30 -36.94 -26.60
C ALA A 321 3.77 -35.79 -25.70
N LEU A 322 3.87 -34.54 -26.14
CA LEU A 322 3.33 -33.39 -25.43
C LEU A 322 1.80 -33.45 -25.30
N GLN A 323 1.10 -33.91 -26.35
CA GLN A 323 -0.37 -34.03 -26.34
C GLN A 323 -0.88 -35.11 -25.39
N GLU A 324 -0.07 -36.15 -25.15
CA GLU A 324 -0.39 -37.25 -24.25
C GLU A 324 0.10 -37.01 -22.81
N ALA A 325 1.01 -36.06 -22.61
CA ALA A 325 1.64 -35.80 -21.32
C ALA A 325 0.74 -35.01 -20.36
N ASP A 326 0.81 -35.37 -19.08
CA ASP A 326 0.37 -34.48 -18.00
C ASP A 326 1.47 -33.43 -17.74
N LEU A 327 1.27 -32.24 -18.28
CA LEU A 327 2.21 -31.11 -18.24
C LEU A 327 2.56 -30.64 -16.82
N HIS A 328 1.78 -31.04 -15.81
CA HIS A 328 2.03 -30.72 -14.41
C HIS A 328 3.07 -31.65 -13.75
N THR A 329 3.21 -32.87 -14.26
CA THR A 329 4.05 -33.92 -13.65
C THR A 329 5.42 -34.08 -14.30
N ILE A 330 5.60 -33.57 -15.51
CA ILE A 330 6.90 -33.56 -16.20
C ILE A 330 7.81 -32.51 -15.58
N HIS A 331 9.07 -32.84 -15.33
CA HIS A 331 10.07 -31.91 -14.77
C HIS A 331 11.33 -31.91 -15.60
N ALA A 332 12.00 -30.75 -15.68
CA ALA A 332 13.29 -30.65 -16.34
C ALA A 332 14.40 -31.25 -15.47
N ALA A 333 15.48 -31.70 -16.11
CA ALA A 333 16.74 -31.98 -15.43
C ALA A 333 17.31 -30.70 -14.80
N GLN A 334 18.18 -30.84 -13.80
CA GLN A 334 18.74 -29.71 -13.04
C GLN A 334 19.48 -28.73 -13.95
N GLU A 335 20.28 -29.24 -14.90
CA GLU A 335 21.02 -28.44 -15.87
C GLU A 335 20.13 -27.69 -16.88
N ASN A 336 18.87 -28.08 -17.00
CA ASN A 336 17.83 -27.45 -17.83
C ASN A 336 16.86 -26.61 -16.99
N THR A 337 17.25 -26.27 -15.75
CA THR A 337 16.47 -25.44 -14.84
C THR A 337 17.24 -24.17 -14.51
N LEU A 338 16.57 -23.02 -14.59
CA LEU A 338 17.10 -21.73 -14.15
C LEU A 338 16.21 -21.17 -13.04
N TRP A 339 16.84 -20.84 -11.92
CA TRP A 339 16.23 -20.08 -10.83
C TRP A 339 16.68 -18.62 -10.87
N LEU A 340 15.72 -17.71 -10.80
CA LEU A 340 15.93 -16.28 -10.66
C LEU A 340 14.95 -15.73 -9.64
N ALA A 341 15.13 -14.48 -9.24
CA ALA A 341 14.12 -13.73 -8.52
C ALA A 341 13.91 -12.36 -9.14
N ARG A 342 12.69 -11.86 -9.00
CA ARG A 342 12.34 -10.49 -9.39
C ARG A 342 11.52 -9.84 -8.30
N MET A 343 11.71 -8.54 -8.12
CA MET A 343 10.91 -7.77 -7.18
C MET A 343 10.90 -6.28 -7.55
N GLY A 344 9.92 -5.55 -7.00
CA GLY A 344 10.05 -4.12 -6.83
C GLY A 344 11.14 -3.80 -5.82
N VAL A 345 11.66 -2.58 -5.84
CA VAL A 345 12.70 -2.17 -4.90
C VAL A 345 12.29 -2.47 -3.45
N PRO A 346 13.13 -3.14 -2.63
CA PRO A 346 12.80 -3.47 -1.24
C PRO A 346 12.80 -2.25 -0.30
N VAL A 347 13.21 -1.09 -0.79
CA VAL A 347 13.34 0.16 -0.03
C VAL A 347 12.02 0.93 -0.04
N TYR A 348 11.54 1.28 1.15
CA TYR A 348 10.44 2.22 1.31
C TYR A 348 10.83 3.63 0.87
N VAL A 349 10.00 4.26 0.05
CA VAL A 349 10.26 5.61 -0.51
C VAL A 349 9.11 6.59 -0.30
N GLY A 350 8.18 6.25 0.60
CA GLY A 350 7.14 7.18 1.04
C GLY A 350 7.66 8.14 2.11
N SER A 351 6.74 8.87 2.74
CA SER A 351 7.02 9.84 3.79
C SER A 351 6.84 9.24 5.19
N GLY A 352 7.37 9.92 6.21
CA GLY A 352 7.08 9.61 7.61
C GLY A 352 8.12 8.73 8.30
N GLU A 353 8.88 7.93 7.55
CA GLU A 353 9.91 7.06 8.12
C GLU A 353 11.27 7.74 8.31
N SER A 354 11.97 7.33 9.37
CA SER A 354 13.37 7.70 9.57
C SER A 354 14.29 6.86 8.67
N SER A 355 15.48 7.39 8.33
CA SER A 355 16.47 6.67 7.51
C SER A 355 16.86 5.31 8.12
N LYS A 356 16.98 5.24 9.46
CA LYS A 356 17.26 3.99 10.19
C LYS A 356 16.12 2.97 10.08
N ALA A 357 14.87 3.42 10.15
CA ALA A 357 13.72 2.55 9.98
C ALA A 357 13.64 2.01 8.55
N ILE A 358 13.86 2.87 7.54
CA ILE A 358 13.92 2.47 6.13
C ILE A 358 14.97 1.38 5.90
N GLU A 359 16.16 1.52 6.49
CA GLU A 359 17.21 0.50 6.41
C GLU A 359 16.76 -0.82 7.04
N GLY A 360 16.18 -0.78 8.25
CA GLY A 360 15.65 -1.97 8.92
C GLY A 360 14.60 -2.70 8.07
N HIS A 361 13.62 -1.97 7.52
CA HIS A 361 12.62 -2.56 6.62
C HIS A 361 13.24 -3.14 5.35
N THR A 362 14.27 -2.49 4.78
CA THR A 362 14.94 -2.95 3.57
C THR A 362 15.61 -4.32 3.80
N ILE A 363 16.27 -4.49 4.95
CA ILE A 363 16.91 -5.76 5.34
C ILE A 363 15.85 -6.85 5.49
N GLU A 364 14.76 -6.60 6.21
CA GLU A 364 13.69 -7.58 6.40
C GLU A 364 12.99 -7.95 5.09
N ASN A 365 12.83 -7.00 4.17
CA ASN A 365 12.26 -7.28 2.84
C ASN A 365 13.17 -8.15 1.97
N LEU A 366 14.50 -8.06 2.14
CA LEU A 366 15.46 -8.96 1.49
C LEU A 366 15.47 -10.34 2.17
N GLU A 367 15.40 -10.39 3.51
CA GLU A 367 15.30 -11.65 4.26
C GLU A 367 14.06 -12.45 3.83
N GLN A 368 12.94 -11.77 3.63
CA GLN A 368 11.72 -12.40 3.12
C GLN A 368 11.94 -13.12 1.76
N MET A 369 12.70 -12.50 0.85
CA MET A 369 13.06 -13.11 -0.43
C MET A 369 13.96 -14.34 -0.24
N ARG A 370 14.91 -14.27 0.71
CA ARG A 370 15.83 -15.36 1.04
C ARG A 370 15.08 -16.58 1.59
N MET A 371 14.17 -16.37 2.54
CA MET A 371 13.33 -17.43 3.11
C MET A 371 12.50 -18.13 2.03
N ALA A 372 11.82 -17.34 1.19
CA ALA A 372 11.00 -17.89 0.10
C ALA A 372 11.83 -18.68 -0.92
N ALA A 373 13.04 -18.21 -1.25
CA ALA A 373 13.94 -18.92 -2.13
C ALA A 373 14.41 -20.25 -1.55
N ALA A 374 14.84 -20.26 -0.28
CA ALA A 374 15.26 -21.47 0.42
C ALA A 374 14.17 -22.55 0.40
N GLN A 375 12.93 -22.15 0.68
CA GLN A 375 11.78 -23.05 0.66
C GLN A 375 11.50 -23.59 -0.75
N ARG A 376 11.46 -22.73 -1.78
CA ARG A 376 11.08 -23.12 -3.15
C ARG A 376 12.17 -23.89 -3.89
N MET A 377 13.43 -23.58 -3.61
CA MET A 377 14.58 -24.27 -4.18
C MET A 377 14.94 -25.54 -3.38
N ASN A 378 14.28 -25.77 -2.24
CA ASN A 378 14.60 -26.84 -1.28
C ASN A 378 16.11 -26.84 -0.93
N SER A 379 16.63 -25.66 -0.60
CA SER A 379 18.04 -25.41 -0.33
C SER A 379 18.24 -24.74 1.02
N VAL A 380 19.49 -24.68 1.49
CA VAL A 380 19.85 -23.74 2.56
C VAL A 380 19.58 -22.29 2.09
N PRO A 381 19.37 -21.34 3.01
CA PRO A 381 19.19 -19.93 2.67
C PRO A 381 20.31 -19.42 1.74
N PRO A 382 19.98 -18.97 0.50
CA PRO A 382 20.99 -18.52 -0.45
C PRO A 382 21.50 -17.12 -0.11
N LYS A 383 22.71 -16.81 -0.58
CA LYS A 383 23.17 -15.42 -0.70
C LYS A 383 22.33 -14.71 -1.74
N LEU A 384 22.10 -13.43 -1.55
CA LEU A 384 21.36 -12.62 -2.51
C LEU A 384 22.33 -11.80 -3.36
N HIS A 385 22.22 -11.90 -4.68
CA HIS A 385 22.83 -10.92 -5.58
C HIS A 385 21.74 -9.99 -6.10
N VAL A 386 21.84 -8.70 -5.78
CA VAL A 386 20.87 -7.69 -6.21
C VAL A 386 21.38 -6.95 -7.44
N THR A 387 20.72 -7.15 -8.58
CA THR A 387 20.93 -6.34 -9.79
C THR A 387 19.99 -5.13 -9.77
N CYS A 388 20.55 -3.95 -9.50
CA CYS A 388 19.83 -2.68 -9.40
C CYS A 388 19.79 -1.93 -10.74
N LEU A 389 18.60 -1.85 -11.33
CA LEU A 389 18.35 -1.17 -12.61
C LEU A 389 17.94 0.31 -12.46
N ASN A 390 17.81 0.80 -11.22
CA ASN A 390 17.40 2.17 -10.91
C ASN A 390 18.46 3.18 -11.35
N THR A 391 18.03 4.40 -11.64
CA THR A 391 18.90 5.52 -12.02
C THR A 391 19.26 6.32 -10.79
N TYR A 392 20.54 6.61 -10.58
CA TYR A 392 20.99 7.49 -9.51
C TYR A 392 20.56 8.95 -9.76
N SER A 393 19.30 9.25 -9.45
CA SER A 393 18.63 10.53 -9.67
C SER A 393 17.66 10.83 -8.52
N PRO A 394 17.42 12.11 -8.18
CA PRO A 394 16.39 12.48 -7.21
C PRO A 394 14.96 12.16 -7.71
N LEU A 395 14.78 11.95 -9.02
CA LEU A 395 13.47 11.62 -9.60
C LEU A 395 12.90 10.32 -9.01
N GLU A 396 11.65 10.40 -8.55
CA GLU A 396 10.95 9.31 -7.86
C GLU A 396 11.73 8.69 -6.67
N ASN A 397 12.62 9.46 -6.01
CA ASN A 397 13.44 9.01 -4.86
C ASN A 397 14.43 7.88 -5.18
N GLN A 398 14.88 7.74 -6.43
CA GLN A 398 15.77 6.63 -6.81
C GLN A 398 17.17 6.71 -6.18
N THR A 399 17.68 7.90 -5.86
CA THR A 399 18.93 8.05 -5.09
C THR A 399 18.80 7.41 -3.70
N THR A 400 17.68 7.66 -3.01
CA THR A 400 17.37 7.05 -1.71
C THR A 400 17.28 5.54 -1.81
N MET A 401 16.61 5.02 -2.84
CA MET A 401 16.54 3.59 -3.12
C MET A 401 17.91 2.95 -3.23
N ILE A 402 18.79 3.54 -4.03
CA ILE A 402 20.13 2.97 -4.29
C ILE A 402 20.97 3.02 -3.01
N ASN A 403 20.99 4.14 -2.29
CA ASN A 403 21.80 4.27 -1.09
C ASN A 403 21.42 3.26 0.00
N HIS A 404 20.14 3.10 0.28
CA HIS A 404 19.66 2.14 1.26
C HIS A 404 19.86 0.69 0.83
N LEU A 405 19.76 0.39 -0.47
CA LEU A 405 20.09 -0.93 -1.00
C LEU A 405 21.57 -1.29 -0.79
N TYR A 406 22.47 -0.37 -1.07
CA TYR A 406 23.91 -0.59 -0.86
C TYR A 406 24.24 -0.81 0.62
N GLN A 407 23.59 -0.06 1.52
CA GLN A 407 23.73 -0.26 2.97
C GLN A 407 23.23 -1.64 3.39
N ALA A 408 22.02 -2.01 2.97
CA ALA A 408 21.40 -3.28 3.35
C ALA A 408 22.11 -4.52 2.78
N THR A 409 22.87 -4.39 1.67
CA THR A 409 23.58 -5.52 1.04
C THR A 409 25.05 -5.59 1.43
N ARG A 410 25.84 -4.53 1.21
CA ARG A 410 27.31 -4.57 1.40
C ARG A 410 27.75 -4.40 2.85
N GLN A 411 26.91 -3.89 3.74
CA GLN A 411 27.26 -3.64 5.14
C GLN A 411 26.73 -4.70 6.12
N GLN A 412 26.05 -5.72 5.61
CA GLN A 412 25.54 -6.85 6.40
C GLN A 412 26.46 -8.06 6.30
N GLU A 413 26.56 -8.85 7.36
CA GLU A 413 27.43 -10.05 7.43
C GLU A 413 26.88 -11.27 6.66
N ASN A 414 25.76 -11.11 5.93
CA ASN A 414 25.10 -12.21 5.20
C ASN A 414 25.82 -12.61 3.90
N GLY A 415 26.82 -11.85 3.46
CA GLY A 415 27.54 -12.11 2.21
C GLY A 415 26.72 -11.81 0.94
N ASP A 416 25.65 -11.02 1.06
CA ASP A 416 24.90 -10.50 -0.08
C ASP A 416 25.77 -9.53 -0.89
N ASP A 417 25.45 -9.39 -2.17
CA ASP A 417 26.17 -8.49 -3.08
C ASP A 417 25.19 -7.69 -3.95
N ILE A 418 25.69 -6.60 -4.53
CA ILE A 418 24.90 -5.69 -5.35
C ILE A 418 25.70 -5.23 -6.57
N THR A 419 25.05 -5.32 -7.73
CA THR A 419 25.50 -4.70 -8.97
C THR A 419 24.57 -3.53 -9.32
N TYR A 420 25.12 -2.34 -9.49
CA TYR A 420 24.39 -1.18 -10.03
C TYR A 420 24.56 -1.12 -11.55
N ALA A 421 23.52 -1.50 -12.29
CA ALA A 421 23.51 -1.58 -13.75
C ALA A 421 22.27 -0.86 -14.32
N PRO A 422 22.28 0.48 -14.39
CA PRO A 422 21.13 1.26 -14.81
C PRO A 422 20.91 1.16 -16.33
N THR A 423 19.67 0.97 -16.77
CA THR A 423 19.34 0.83 -18.21
C THR A 423 18.85 2.12 -18.87
N ASN A 424 18.42 3.12 -18.08
CA ASN A 424 17.98 4.42 -18.59
C ASN A 424 19.15 5.31 -19.06
N PRO A 425 18.90 6.30 -19.94
CA PRO A 425 19.97 7.18 -20.46
C PRO A 425 20.67 7.94 -19.34
N ASP A 426 19.90 8.56 -18.45
CA ASP A 426 20.39 9.28 -17.26
C ASP A 426 21.15 8.37 -16.28
N GLY A 427 20.98 7.05 -16.39
CA GLY A 427 21.69 6.06 -15.60
C GLY A 427 23.21 6.11 -15.75
N THR A 428 23.67 6.52 -16.93
CA THR A 428 25.10 6.51 -17.31
C THR A 428 25.92 7.64 -16.71
N PHE A 429 25.30 8.61 -16.03
CA PHE A 429 26.04 9.62 -15.26
C PHE A 429 26.74 9.05 -14.03
N ARG A 430 26.35 7.85 -13.58
CA ARG A 430 27.09 7.05 -12.60
C ARG A 430 27.63 5.80 -13.27
N VAL A 431 28.90 5.48 -13.01
CA VAL A 431 29.59 4.32 -13.59
C VAL A 431 28.90 3.02 -13.13
N LEU A 432 28.80 2.06 -14.06
CA LEU A 432 28.45 0.67 -13.78
C LEU A 432 29.33 0.13 -12.65
N ASP A 433 28.72 -0.40 -11.60
CA ASP A 433 29.43 -0.97 -10.44
C ASP A 433 29.03 -2.44 -10.34
N VAL A 434 29.91 -3.30 -10.82
CA VAL A 434 29.72 -4.76 -10.83
C VAL A 434 30.22 -5.33 -9.52
N ALA A 435 29.38 -6.17 -8.90
CA ALA A 435 29.73 -6.96 -7.72
C ALA A 435 31.07 -7.70 -7.92
N PRO A 436 32.04 -7.56 -6.98
CA PRO A 436 33.40 -8.06 -7.16
C PRO A 436 33.51 -9.58 -7.23
N ASN A 437 32.52 -10.31 -6.70
CA ASN A 437 32.53 -11.76 -6.63
C ASN A 437 31.94 -12.43 -7.90
N LEU A 438 31.47 -11.64 -8.88
CA LEU A 438 30.95 -12.20 -10.12
C LEU A 438 32.07 -12.59 -11.08
N HIS A 439 31.99 -13.81 -11.59
CA HIS A 439 32.92 -14.32 -12.59
C HIS A 439 32.28 -14.30 -13.98
N PHE A 440 33.02 -13.78 -14.95
CA PHE A 440 32.61 -13.70 -16.35
C PHE A 440 33.59 -14.48 -17.23
N ALA A 441 33.11 -15.01 -18.34
CA ALA A 441 34.00 -15.56 -19.36
C ALA A 441 34.91 -14.45 -19.94
N GLU A 442 36.04 -14.84 -20.51
CA GLU A 442 37.01 -13.89 -21.06
C GLU A 442 36.36 -12.96 -22.10
N GLY A 443 36.56 -11.65 -21.94
CA GLY A 443 35.96 -10.62 -22.80
C GLY A 443 34.46 -10.40 -22.63
N GLN A 444 33.79 -11.12 -21.72
CA GLN A 444 32.35 -11.00 -21.43
C GLN A 444 32.04 -10.17 -20.17
N ALA A 445 33.06 -9.58 -19.55
CA ALA A 445 32.87 -8.72 -18.39
C ALA A 445 32.15 -7.42 -18.82
N PRO A 446 31.12 -6.98 -18.08
CA PRO A 446 30.46 -5.70 -18.34
C PRO A 446 31.41 -4.51 -18.17
N VAL A 447 31.52 -3.64 -19.19
CA VAL A 447 32.45 -2.49 -19.19
C VAL A 447 31.76 -1.11 -19.15
N GLY A 448 30.43 -1.08 -19.06
CA GLY A 448 29.64 0.15 -19.22
C GLY A 448 29.56 0.62 -20.68
N THR A 449 28.53 1.38 -21.02
CA THR A 449 28.32 1.90 -22.39
C THR A 449 27.80 3.33 -22.38
N LEU A 450 27.74 3.97 -23.56
CA LEU A 450 27.29 5.35 -23.71
C LEU A 450 25.79 5.51 -23.41
N PRO A 451 25.33 6.70 -22.94
CA PRO A 451 23.93 6.97 -22.54
C PRO A 451 22.86 6.47 -23.52
N LEU A 452 23.13 6.51 -24.81
CA LEU A 452 22.18 6.20 -25.86
C LEU A 452 22.19 4.74 -26.34
N GLN A 453 23.05 3.89 -25.77
CA GLN A 453 23.18 2.46 -26.08
C GLN A 453 22.38 1.59 -25.09
N LYS A 454 21.05 1.75 -25.04
CA LYS A 454 20.21 1.02 -24.07
C LYS A 454 20.21 -0.50 -24.29
N ALA A 455 20.24 -0.97 -25.53
CA ALA A 455 20.25 -2.40 -25.86
C ALA A 455 21.54 -3.04 -25.34
N ASP A 456 22.69 -2.42 -25.62
CA ASP A 456 24.00 -2.89 -25.17
C ASP A 456 24.09 -2.95 -23.63
N ARG A 457 23.46 -1.99 -22.93
CA ARG A 457 23.36 -2.05 -21.46
C ARG A 457 22.48 -3.18 -20.98
N LEU A 458 21.39 -3.47 -21.68
CA LEU A 458 20.55 -4.61 -21.34
C LEU A 458 21.32 -5.92 -21.50
N ASP A 459 22.14 -6.05 -22.54
CA ASP A 459 22.99 -7.23 -22.73
C ASP A 459 24.02 -7.36 -21.58
N GLN A 460 24.61 -6.26 -21.13
CA GLN A 460 25.47 -6.23 -19.93
C GLN A 460 24.71 -6.64 -18.65
N VAL A 461 23.48 -6.15 -18.47
CA VAL A 461 22.61 -6.58 -17.36
C VAL A 461 22.37 -8.08 -17.43
N THR A 462 22.08 -8.62 -18.61
CA THR A 462 21.88 -10.06 -18.80
C THR A 462 23.12 -10.87 -18.45
N GLN A 463 24.32 -10.39 -18.81
CA GLN A 463 25.58 -11.03 -18.39
C GLN A 463 25.70 -11.08 -16.86
N VAL A 464 25.39 -9.99 -16.16
CA VAL A 464 25.41 -9.92 -14.68
C VAL A 464 24.43 -10.92 -14.08
N VAL A 465 23.17 -10.90 -14.54
CA VAL A 465 22.10 -11.77 -14.02
C VAL A 465 22.47 -13.25 -14.19
N LEU A 466 22.96 -13.63 -15.37
CA LEU A 466 23.32 -15.01 -15.66
C LEU A 466 24.65 -15.43 -15.01
N ALA A 467 25.56 -14.51 -14.72
CA ALA A 467 26.76 -14.80 -13.92
C ALA A 467 26.39 -15.07 -12.47
N ALA A 468 25.52 -14.24 -11.88
CA ALA A 468 25.03 -14.44 -10.51
C ALA A 468 24.27 -15.75 -10.36
N ALA A 469 23.41 -16.10 -11.33
CA ALA A 469 22.62 -17.33 -11.32
C ALA A 469 23.42 -18.62 -11.55
N GLN A 470 24.72 -18.54 -11.87
CA GLN A 470 25.59 -19.73 -12.02
C GLN A 470 26.17 -20.22 -10.69
N HIS A 471 26.08 -19.44 -9.62
CA HIS A 471 26.58 -19.83 -8.31
C HIS A 471 25.49 -20.60 -7.55
N ASP A 472 25.78 -21.87 -7.20
CA ASP A 472 24.80 -22.78 -6.55
C ASP A 472 24.25 -22.27 -5.21
N ASP A 473 24.98 -21.39 -4.52
CA ASP A 473 24.60 -20.80 -3.23
C ASP A 473 23.99 -19.40 -3.34
N THR A 474 23.72 -18.91 -4.56
CA THR A 474 23.32 -17.53 -4.82
C THR A 474 22.00 -17.44 -5.60
N LEU A 475 21.10 -16.57 -5.14
CA LEU A 475 19.90 -16.18 -5.88
C LEU A 475 20.11 -14.82 -6.55
N SER A 476 19.99 -14.78 -7.88
CA SER A 476 20.04 -13.53 -8.65
C SER A 476 18.68 -12.80 -8.62
N ILE A 477 18.62 -11.70 -7.89
CA ILE A 477 17.45 -10.81 -7.80
C ILE A 477 17.60 -9.66 -8.80
N VAL A 478 16.61 -9.48 -9.68
CA VAL A 478 16.53 -8.34 -10.60
C VAL A 478 15.47 -7.35 -10.12
N GLN A 479 15.84 -6.07 -9.96
CA GLN A 479 14.89 -5.05 -9.52
C GLN A 479 15.06 -3.69 -10.20
N CYS A 480 13.91 -3.04 -10.37
CA CYS A 480 13.76 -1.62 -10.62
C CYS A 480 12.69 -1.09 -9.66
N ALA A 481 12.40 0.21 -9.69
CA ALA A 481 11.50 0.85 -8.73
C ALA A 481 10.16 0.10 -8.53
N SER A 482 9.49 -0.33 -9.61
CA SER A 482 8.24 -1.12 -9.51
C SER A 482 8.46 -2.63 -9.58
N GLY A 483 9.59 -3.10 -10.11
CA GLY A 483 9.77 -4.53 -10.41
C GLY A 483 9.00 -5.01 -11.64
N GLN A 484 8.44 -4.09 -12.43
CA GLN A 484 7.58 -4.41 -13.57
C GLN A 484 8.28 -4.10 -14.89
N ASP A 485 8.60 -2.82 -15.13
CA ASP A 485 8.99 -2.32 -16.44
C ASP A 485 10.41 -2.80 -16.85
N ARG A 486 11.47 -2.13 -16.36
CA ARG A 486 12.87 -2.50 -16.65
C ARG A 486 13.22 -3.90 -16.13
N THR A 487 12.59 -4.31 -15.03
CA THR A 487 12.79 -5.65 -14.45
C THR A 487 12.26 -6.72 -15.36
N GLY A 488 11.04 -6.57 -15.88
CA GLY A 488 10.47 -7.51 -16.83
C GLY A 488 11.32 -7.63 -18.08
N THR A 489 11.79 -6.50 -18.63
CA THR A 489 12.70 -6.47 -19.79
C THR A 489 13.98 -7.26 -19.53
N ALA A 490 14.63 -7.02 -18.37
CA ALA A 490 15.87 -7.68 -18.00
C ALA A 490 15.71 -9.18 -17.73
N VAL A 491 14.64 -9.58 -17.02
CA VAL A 491 14.34 -11.00 -16.77
C VAL A 491 14.02 -11.70 -18.08
N GLU A 492 13.16 -11.13 -18.92
CA GLU A 492 12.79 -11.72 -20.22
C GLU A 492 14.00 -11.92 -21.13
N LYS A 493 14.86 -10.89 -21.26
CA LYS A 493 16.09 -10.99 -22.06
C LYS A 493 17.05 -12.03 -21.48
N SER A 494 17.21 -12.08 -20.16
CA SER A 494 18.11 -13.04 -19.51
C SER A 494 17.62 -14.48 -19.67
N THR A 495 16.32 -14.71 -19.58
CA THR A 495 15.71 -16.01 -19.87
C THR A 495 15.95 -16.41 -21.33
N GLN A 496 15.72 -15.51 -22.31
CA GLN A 496 15.98 -15.80 -23.73
C GLN A 496 17.44 -16.20 -24.00
N VAL A 497 18.40 -15.46 -23.42
CA VAL A 497 19.84 -15.75 -23.58
C VAL A 497 20.24 -17.06 -22.90
N TRP A 498 19.70 -17.35 -21.71
CA TRP A 498 19.90 -18.65 -21.06
C TRP A 498 19.34 -19.80 -21.89
N MET A 499 18.11 -19.66 -22.40
CA MET A 499 17.48 -20.65 -23.27
C MET A 499 18.30 -20.91 -24.52
N GLN A 500 18.82 -19.85 -25.16
CA GLN A 500 19.68 -19.98 -26.33
C GLN A 500 20.91 -20.84 -26.03
N LYS A 501 21.65 -20.51 -24.98
CA LYS A 501 22.83 -21.29 -24.55
C LYS A 501 22.46 -22.75 -24.27
N ARG A 502 21.32 -22.99 -23.61
CA ARG A 502 20.87 -24.34 -23.28
C ARG A 502 20.42 -25.14 -24.49
N TYR A 503 19.74 -24.51 -25.45
CA TYR A 503 19.35 -25.13 -26.73
C TYR A 503 20.59 -25.56 -27.51
N GLU A 504 21.58 -24.69 -27.65
CA GLU A 504 22.84 -24.99 -28.34
C GLU A 504 23.54 -26.20 -27.68
N GLN A 505 23.60 -26.25 -26.34
CA GLN A 505 24.16 -27.38 -25.60
C GLN A 505 23.33 -28.68 -25.73
N MET A 506 22.03 -28.60 -26.05
CA MET A 506 21.17 -29.74 -26.36
C MET A 506 21.20 -30.11 -27.86
N GLY A 507 21.94 -29.39 -28.69
CA GLY A 507 21.93 -29.56 -30.15
C GLY A 507 20.60 -29.14 -30.81
N LYS A 508 19.87 -28.21 -30.20
CA LYS A 508 18.59 -27.68 -30.66
C LYS A 508 18.76 -26.29 -31.30
N ASN A 509 17.87 -25.92 -32.22
CA ASN A 509 17.91 -24.63 -32.91
C ASN A 509 17.30 -23.52 -32.05
N PRO A 510 18.05 -22.47 -31.65
CA PRO A 510 17.54 -21.39 -30.80
C PRO A 510 16.73 -20.30 -31.53
N ALA A 511 16.63 -20.36 -32.86
CA ALA A 511 16.09 -19.26 -33.67
C ALA A 511 14.66 -18.80 -33.29
N ASN A 512 13.83 -19.71 -32.79
CA ASN A 512 12.41 -19.43 -32.52
C ASN A 512 12.13 -18.99 -31.08
N ILE A 513 13.12 -18.97 -30.19
CA ILE A 513 12.93 -18.69 -28.75
C ILE A 513 12.20 -17.36 -28.53
N GLN A 514 12.60 -16.30 -29.22
CA GLN A 514 11.99 -14.99 -29.04
C GLN A 514 10.53 -14.96 -29.51
N THR A 515 10.23 -15.54 -30.68
CA THR A 515 8.87 -15.59 -31.22
C THR A 515 7.96 -16.40 -30.30
N MET A 516 8.37 -17.61 -29.91
CA MET A 516 7.62 -18.48 -29.01
C MET A 516 7.34 -17.79 -27.65
N ARG A 517 8.30 -17.07 -27.08
CA ARG A 517 8.09 -16.33 -25.81
C ARG A 517 7.20 -15.10 -25.98
N ALA A 518 7.32 -14.38 -27.10
CA ALA A 518 6.45 -13.27 -27.43
C ALA A 518 5.00 -13.73 -27.63
N GLU A 519 4.81 -14.89 -28.25
CA GLU A 519 3.52 -15.54 -28.42
C GLU A 519 2.86 -15.89 -27.07
N GLY A 520 3.61 -16.41 -26.10
CA GLY A 520 3.08 -16.62 -24.74
C GLY A 520 2.70 -15.32 -24.01
N GLY A 521 3.27 -14.18 -24.41
CA GLY A 521 3.03 -12.88 -23.77
C GLY A 521 3.52 -12.81 -22.32
N ASN A 522 4.40 -13.74 -21.91
CA ASN A 522 4.75 -14.03 -20.51
C ASN A 522 5.15 -12.78 -19.74
N ALA A 523 6.14 -12.04 -20.24
CA ALA A 523 6.66 -10.86 -19.56
C ALA A 523 5.58 -9.78 -19.33
N ALA A 524 4.63 -9.62 -20.25
CA ALA A 524 3.60 -8.61 -20.14
C ALA A 524 2.58 -8.93 -19.02
N GLU A 525 2.13 -10.18 -18.95
CA GLU A 525 1.15 -10.60 -17.93
C GLU A 525 1.79 -10.75 -16.56
N ILE A 526 2.97 -11.38 -16.51
CA ILE A 526 3.70 -11.64 -15.28
C ILE A 526 4.03 -10.32 -14.57
N THR A 527 4.46 -9.30 -15.31
CA THR A 527 4.86 -8.02 -14.73
C THR A 527 3.73 -7.30 -14.01
N THR A 528 2.49 -7.55 -14.37
CA THR A 528 1.32 -6.80 -13.86
C THR A 528 0.29 -7.69 -13.18
N HIS A 529 0.64 -8.92 -12.82
CA HIS A 529 -0.29 -9.88 -12.22
C HIS A 529 -1.07 -9.30 -11.03
N HIS A 530 -0.37 -8.63 -10.10
CA HIS A 530 -0.99 -7.98 -8.94
C HIS A 530 -1.59 -6.59 -9.24
N ILE A 531 -1.70 -6.20 -10.51
CA ILE A 531 -2.33 -4.95 -10.96
C ILE A 531 -3.25 -5.25 -12.14
N HIS A 532 -4.49 -5.61 -11.81
CA HIS A 532 -5.40 -6.12 -12.82
C HIS A 532 -5.75 -5.04 -13.85
N GLY A 533 -5.86 -5.46 -15.11
CA GLY A 533 -6.29 -4.60 -16.23
C GLY A 533 -5.26 -3.58 -16.70
N SER A 534 -3.98 -3.79 -16.42
CA SER A 534 -2.90 -2.93 -16.93
C SER A 534 -1.71 -3.74 -17.52
N PRO A 535 -1.93 -4.78 -18.34
CA PRO A 535 -0.85 -5.68 -18.79
C PRO A 535 0.25 -4.98 -19.57
N GLY A 536 1.47 -5.52 -19.50
CA GLY A 536 2.62 -5.04 -20.27
C GLY A 536 3.59 -4.14 -19.50
N MET A 537 4.73 -3.90 -20.15
CA MET A 537 5.76 -2.99 -19.69
C MET A 537 5.63 -1.63 -20.39
N LYS A 538 6.08 -0.56 -19.74
CA LYS A 538 6.05 0.77 -20.37
C LYS A 538 7.03 0.89 -21.53
N THR A 539 6.58 1.53 -22.62
CA THR A 539 7.40 1.86 -23.79
C THR A 539 8.68 2.61 -23.44
N ASP A 540 8.67 3.43 -22.38
CA ASP A 540 9.84 4.21 -21.96
C ASP A 540 11.00 3.33 -21.46
N SER A 541 10.66 2.09 -21.04
CA SER A 541 11.62 1.07 -20.63
C SER A 541 12.16 0.21 -21.78
N MET A 542 11.69 0.42 -23.01
CA MET A 542 12.24 -0.23 -24.19
C MET A 542 13.73 0.07 -24.32
N ALA A 543 14.52 -0.99 -24.45
CA ALA A 543 15.97 -0.92 -24.56
C ALA A 543 16.39 -0.94 -26.04
N ASN A 544 16.17 0.19 -26.73
CA ASN A 544 16.65 0.41 -28.10
C ASN A 544 17.80 1.41 -28.11
N ASN A 545 18.78 1.17 -28.97
CA ASN A 545 19.87 2.11 -29.20
C ASN A 545 19.35 3.29 -30.03
N PHE A 546 19.69 4.52 -29.63
CA PHE A 546 19.28 5.73 -30.37
C PHE A 546 20.06 5.90 -31.67
N PHE A 547 21.35 5.53 -31.65
CA PHE A 547 22.21 5.48 -32.83
C PHE A 547 22.52 4.01 -33.16
N GLY A 548 22.23 3.59 -34.39
CA GLY A 548 22.40 2.21 -34.87
C GLY A 548 21.09 1.41 -34.90
N SER A 549 21.17 0.13 -35.30
CA SER A 549 20.04 -0.79 -35.43
C SER A 549 19.80 -1.70 -34.22
N GLY A 550 20.54 -1.50 -33.12
CA GLY A 550 20.45 -2.37 -31.94
C GLY A 550 19.11 -2.22 -31.21
N THR A 551 18.30 -3.27 -31.20
CA THR A 551 17.06 -3.37 -30.41
C THR A 551 17.15 -4.57 -29.47
N ALA A 552 16.57 -4.45 -28.27
CA ALA A 552 16.54 -5.56 -27.32
C ALA A 552 15.76 -6.78 -27.85
N PHE A 553 14.66 -6.50 -28.56
CA PHE A 553 13.75 -7.47 -29.16
C PHE A 553 13.37 -7.04 -30.59
N SER A 554 12.82 -7.96 -31.38
CA SER A 554 12.18 -7.63 -32.66
C SER A 554 10.97 -6.71 -32.46
N SER A 555 10.49 -6.08 -33.54
CA SER A 555 9.28 -5.23 -33.49
C SER A 555 8.06 -6.01 -33.01
N ALA A 556 7.82 -7.18 -33.60
CA ALA A 556 6.67 -8.03 -33.24
C ALA A 556 6.71 -8.46 -31.77
N ALA A 557 7.87 -8.88 -31.26
CA ALA A 557 8.02 -9.21 -29.84
C ALA A 557 7.83 -7.97 -28.94
N SER A 558 8.35 -6.82 -29.34
CA SER A 558 8.19 -5.56 -28.60
C SER A 558 6.72 -5.16 -28.46
N GLU A 559 5.90 -5.35 -29.49
CA GLU A 559 4.45 -5.07 -29.46
C GLU A 559 3.69 -5.97 -28.47
N GLN A 560 4.17 -7.21 -28.25
CA GLN A 560 3.58 -8.11 -27.25
C GLN A 560 3.98 -7.71 -25.83
N PHE A 561 5.22 -7.28 -25.64
CA PHE A 561 5.81 -7.00 -24.33
C PHE A 561 5.51 -5.60 -23.80
N TYR A 562 5.52 -4.59 -24.67
CA TYR A 562 5.34 -3.19 -24.30
C TYR A 562 3.97 -2.69 -24.76
N ARG A 563 3.04 -2.60 -23.82
CA ARG A 563 1.64 -2.28 -24.11
C ARG A 563 1.25 -0.91 -23.55
N SER A 564 0.33 -0.22 -24.23
CA SER A 564 -0.18 1.09 -23.80
C SER A 564 -0.96 0.99 -22.48
N SER A 565 -1.62 -0.14 -22.22
CA SER A 565 -2.37 -0.43 -21.00
C SER A 565 -1.48 -0.38 -19.74
N ALA A 566 -0.17 -0.62 -19.84
CA ALA A 566 0.78 -0.41 -18.75
C ALA A 566 0.81 1.04 -18.19
N LYS A 567 0.41 2.02 -19.00
CA LYS A 567 0.33 3.45 -18.58
C LYS A 567 -0.89 3.73 -17.68
N THR A 568 -1.85 2.81 -17.59
CA THR A 568 -3.06 2.93 -16.77
C THR A 568 -2.88 2.44 -15.32
N ASN A 569 -1.73 1.84 -15.00
CA ASN A 569 -1.48 1.24 -13.68
C ASN A 569 -1.49 2.25 -12.52
N LYS A 570 -1.33 3.56 -12.80
CA LYS A 570 -1.40 4.66 -11.82
C LYS A 570 -2.63 5.57 -12.03
N GLN A 571 -3.50 5.27 -13.00
CA GLN A 571 -4.62 6.15 -13.37
C GLN A 571 -5.90 5.72 -12.61
N ASN A 572 -6.49 6.66 -11.87
CA ASN A 572 -7.74 6.44 -11.11
C ASN A 572 -8.62 7.68 -11.15
N LYS A 573 -8.77 8.25 -12.36
CA LYS A 573 -9.46 9.53 -12.55
C LYS A 573 -10.86 9.49 -11.96
N VAL A 574 -11.25 10.59 -11.32
CA VAL A 574 -12.58 10.84 -10.79
C VAL A 574 -13.18 12.08 -11.44
N GLY A 575 -14.51 12.15 -11.45
CA GLY A 575 -15.28 13.33 -11.83
C GLY A 575 -15.35 14.35 -10.69
N ALA A 576 -16.47 15.07 -10.60
CA ALA A 576 -16.67 16.09 -9.57
C ALA A 576 -16.87 15.47 -8.17
N VAL A 577 -16.13 15.99 -7.18
CA VAL A 577 -16.11 15.47 -5.80
C VAL A 577 -16.41 16.53 -4.74
N ASP A 578 -17.15 17.58 -5.08
CA ASP A 578 -17.47 18.68 -4.14
C ASP A 578 -18.25 18.20 -2.89
N PHE A 579 -18.91 17.05 -2.96
CA PHE A 579 -19.56 16.43 -1.80
C PHE A 579 -18.57 16.10 -0.68
N LEU A 580 -17.29 15.80 -0.98
CA LEU A 580 -16.27 15.49 0.02
C LEU A 580 -15.98 16.64 1.00
N LYS A 581 -16.29 17.88 0.61
CA LYS A 581 -16.12 19.06 1.48
C LYS A 581 -17.15 19.09 2.60
N LYS A 582 -18.27 18.40 2.45
CA LYS A 582 -19.33 18.32 3.45
C LYS A 582 -19.18 17.02 4.24
N PRO A 583 -19.49 17.00 5.55
CA PRO A 583 -19.50 15.74 6.29
C PRO A 583 -20.59 14.81 5.75
N SER A 584 -20.32 13.50 5.78
CA SER A 584 -21.32 12.50 5.41
C SER A 584 -22.40 12.34 6.47
N PRO A 585 -23.58 11.78 6.13
CA PRO A 585 -24.60 11.46 7.12
C PRO A 585 -24.08 10.57 8.25
N GLU A 586 -23.22 9.60 7.92
CA GLU A 586 -22.62 8.69 8.89
C GLU A 586 -21.62 9.40 9.82
N ALA A 587 -20.84 10.37 9.32
CA ALA A 587 -19.98 11.18 10.18
C ALA A 587 -20.78 11.95 11.23
N TRP A 588 -21.97 12.45 10.86
CA TRP A 588 -22.89 13.09 11.80
C TRP A 588 -23.51 12.11 12.80
N ASN A 589 -23.81 10.87 12.39
CA ASN A 589 -24.30 9.85 13.31
C ASN A 589 -23.23 9.51 14.36
N GLN A 590 -21.98 9.30 13.93
CA GLN A 590 -20.85 9.05 14.84
C GLN A 590 -20.64 10.22 15.81
N TYR A 591 -20.76 11.45 15.33
CA TYR A 591 -20.70 12.65 16.17
C TYR A 591 -21.78 12.64 17.24
N ARG A 592 -23.05 12.40 16.87
CA ARG A 592 -24.16 12.41 17.83
C ARG A 592 -24.01 11.31 18.87
N ASN A 593 -23.63 10.10 18.46
CA ASN A 593 -23.41 8.98 19.38
C ASN A 593 -22.26 9.29 20.35
N SER A 594 -21.12 9.73 19.83
CA SER A 594 -19.95 10.06 20.67
C SER A 594 -20.21 11.25 21.59
N LEU A 595 -21.02 12.21 21.14
CA LEU A 595 -21.45 13.35 21.95
C LEU A 595 -22.35 12.88 23.11
N GLN A 596 -23.35 12.05 22.81
CA GLN A 596 -24.24 11.47 23.81
C GLN A 596 -23.47 10.65 24.85
N ASP A 597 -22.50 9.85 24.41
CA ASP A 597 -21.63 9.08 25.30
C ASP A 597 -20.81 9.99 26.22
N PHE A 598 -20.27 11.10 25.69
CA PHE A 598 -19.51 12.05 26.50
C PHE A 598 -20.41 12.80 27.50
N GLU A 599 -21.61 13.21 27.09
CA GLU A 599 -22.61 13.81 27.97
C GLU A 599 -23.01 12.88 29.12
N GLN A 600 -23.30 11.62 28.80
CA GLN A 600 -23.65 10.62 29.80
C GLN A 600 -22.48 10.37 30.77
N SER A 601 -21.25 10.30 30.24
CA SER A 601 -20.05 10.11 31.07
C SER A 601 -19.83 11.27 32.04
N LEU A 602 -20.06 12.51 31.59
CA LEU A 602 -20.00 13.68 32.47
C LEU A 602 -21.12 13.64 33.52
N ALA A 603 -22.33 13.25 33.15
CA ALA A 603 -23.45 13.11 34.08
C ALA A 603 -23.17 12.06 35.16
N ASP A 604 -22.63 10.90 34.77
CA ASP A 604 -22.24 9.83 35.70
C ASP A 604 -21.09 10.29 36.61
N PHE A 605 -20.06 10.93 36.05
CA PHE A 605 -18.94 11.46 36.81
C PHE A 605 -19.37 12.50 37.85
N SER A 606 -20.38 13.33 37.55
CA SER A 606 -20.90 14.33 38.49
C SER A 606 -21.39 13.73 39.82
N GLN A 607 -21.87 12.48 39.79
CA GLN A 607 -22.32 11.75 40.98
C GLN A 607 -21.16 11.33 41.89
N THR A 608 -19.92 11.35 41.38
CA THR A 608 -18.71 10.91 42.08
C THR A 608 -17.93 12.04 42.78
N ILE A 609 -18.38 13.29 42.62
CA ILE A 609 -17.61 14.47 43.05
C ILE A 609 -17.56 14.59 44.58
N GLN A 610 -18.62 14.26 45.33
CA GLN A 610 -18.67 14.18 46.80
C GLN A 610 -17.85 15.25 47.59
N GLY A 611 -17.76 16.49 47.10
CA GLY A 611 -17.00 17.58 47.74
C GLY A 611 -15.50 17.66 47.38
N ASP A 612 -14.99 16.78 46.53
CA ASP A 612 -13.62 16.82 45.99
C ASP A 612 -13.47 17.97 44.97
N GLN A 613 -12.71 18.99 45.36
CA GLN A 613 -12.48 20.18 44.54
C GLN A 613 -11.72 19.87 43.24
N LYS A 614 -10.82 18.87 43.24
CA LYS A 614 -10.05 18.48 42.04
C LYS A 614 -10.98 17.84 41.02
N ARG A 615 -11.86 16.95 41.48
CA ARG A 615 -12.91 16.33 40.63
C ARG A 615 -13.91 17.35 40.11
N GLN A 616 -14.32 18.32 40.94
CA GLN A 616 -15.20 19.41 40.52
C GLN A 616 -14.60 20.24 39.38
N GLN A 617 -13.32 20.63 39.51
CA GLN A 617 -12.62 21.39 38.45
C GLN A 617 -12.49 20.59 37.14
N PHE A 618 -12.19 19.29 37.24
CA PHE A 618 -12.11 18.43 36.06
C PHE A 618 -13.47 18.29 35.36
N TYR A 619 -14.55 18.14 36.13
CA TYR A 619 -15.92 18.13 35.61
C TYR A 619 -16.29 19.43 34.89
N GLU A 620 -16.00 20.60 35.50
CA GLU A 620 -16.24 21.91 34.91
C GLU A 620 -15.48 22.09 33.59
N SER A 621 -14.22 21.68 33.55
CA SER A 621 -13.43 21.69 32.31
C SER A 621 -14.02 20.76 31.24
N GLY A 622 -14.61 19.63 31.64
CA GLY A 622 -15.33 18.73 30.72
C GLY A 622 -16.58 19.38 30.12
N LEU A 623 -17.34 20.13 30.92
CA LEU A 623 -18.49 20.92 30.45
C LEU A 623 -18.07 22.03 29.47
N ASP A 624 -16.93 22.68 29.71
CA ASP A 624 -16.40 23.71 28.80
C ASP A 624 -15.96 23.12 27.46
N VAL A 625 -15.28 21.96 27.47
CA VAL A 625 -14.96 21.21 26.25
C VAL A 625 -16.24 20.85 25.50
N LEU A 626 -17.23 20.27 26.19
CA LEU A 626 -18.52 19.91 25.59
C LEU A 626 -19.22 21.11 24.94
N LYS A 627 -19.23 22.26 25.62
CA LYS A 627 -19.80 23.51 25.11
C LYS A 627 -19.10 23.99 23.85
N ASN A 628 -17.77 23.94 23.81
CA ASN A 628 -17.00 24.33 22.62
C ASN A 628 -17.25 23.37 21.45
N ILE A 629 -17.28 22.06 21.69
CA ILE A 629 -17.60 21.04 20.67
C ILE A 629 -18.98 21.31 20.06
N LYS A 630 -20.02 21.48 20.90
CA LYS A 630 -21.39 21.78 20.44
C LYS A 630 -21.47 23.06 19.62
N LYS A 631 -20.75 24.10 20.04
CA LYS A 631 -20.71 25.38 19.33
C LYS A 631 -20.11 25.22 17.93
N ILE A 632 -18.98 24.53 17.80
CA ILE A 632 -18.35 24.28 16.50
C ILE A 632 -19.29 23.46 15.59
N ALA A 633 -19.93 22.44 16.13
CA ALA A 633 -20.88 21.62 15.37
C ALA A 633 -22.12 22.39 14.91
N ALA A 634 -22.60 23.35 15.71
CA ALA A 634 -23.75 24.19 15.35
C ALA A 634 -23.45 25.14 14.17
N ASP A 635 -22.19 25.51 13.96
CA ASP A 635 -21.74 26.39 12.87
C ASP A 635 -21.60 25.65 11.51
N HIS A 636 -22.18 24.46 11.37
CA HIS A 636 -22.13 23.62 10.16
C HIS A 636 -20.71 23.34 9.67
N PRO A 637 -19.91 22.56 10.43
CA PRO A 637 -18.52 22.27 10.12
C PRO A 637 -18.37 21.59 8.75
N ASP A 638 -17.23 21.83 8.11
CA ASP A 638 -16.81 21.04 6.96
C ASP A 638 -16.42 19.60 7.37
N SER A 639 -16.18 18.75 6.38
CA SER A 639 -15.87 17.33 6.59
C SER A 639 -14.67 17.11 7.52
N ARG A 640 -13.61 17.91 7.38
CA ARG A 640 -12.40 17.81 8.22
C ARG A 640 -12.71 18.22 9.66
N SER A 641 -13.41 19.34 9.83
CA SER A 641 -13.79 19.87 11.14
C SER A 641 -14.65 18.87 11.92
N LEU A 642 -15.61 18.21 11.29
CA LEU A 642 -16.42 17.19 11.98
C LEU A 642 -15.61 15.93 12.30
N ALA A 643 -14.70 15.50 11.42
CA ALA A 643 -13.80 14.38 11.68
C ALA A 643 -12.91 14.63 12.91
N ASP A 644 -12.39 15.86 13.07
CA ASP A 644 -11.58 16.23 14.23
C ASP A 644 -12.40 16.21 15.55
N LEU A 645 -13.68 16.60 15.50
CA LEU A 645 -14.58 16.45 16.65
C LEU A 645 -14.84 14.97 16.99
N ASN A 646 -15.05 14.13 15.98
CA ASN A 646 -15.20 12.68 16.14
C ASN A 646 -13.94 11.99 16.66
N ALA A 647 -12.75 12.50 16.33
CA ALA A 647 -11.50 12.03 16.92
C ALA A 647 -11.33 12.48 18.38
N THR A 648 -11.90 13.63 18.76
CA THR A 648 -11.76 14.21 20.10
C THR A 648 -12.67 13.53 21.14
N LEU A 649 -13.94 13.35 20.81
CA LEU A 649 -14.98 12.91 21.76
C LEU A 649 -14.68 11.56 22.46
N PRO A 650 -14.23 10.50 21.77
CA PRO A 650 -13.93 9.21 22.40
C PRO A 650 -12.84 9.32 23.48
N HIS A 651 -11.80 10.11 23.24
CA HIS A 651 -10.74 10.31 24.23
C HIS A 651 -11.21 11.13 25.43
N CYS A 652 -12.06 12.15 25.22
CA CYS A 652 -12.67 12.89 26.32
C CYS A 652 -13.54 11.99 27.21
N CYS A 653 -14.34 11.13 26.58
CA CYS A 653 -15.17 10.13 27.25
C CYS A 653 -14.30 9.14 28.06
N HIS A 654 -13.22 8.63 27.46
CA HIS A 654 -12.32 7.68 28.11
C HIS A 654 -11.63 8.29 29.34
N LEU A 655 -11.11 9.52 29.25
CA LEU A 655 -10.46 10.17 30.41
C LEU A 655 -11.42 10.40 31.59
N ILE A 656 -12.70 10.68 31.32
CA ILE A 656 -13.70 10.84 32.39
C ILE A 656 -14.04 9.50 33.05
N LYS A 657 -14.26 8.46 32.24
CA LYS A 657 -14.61 7.13 32.75
C LYS A 657 -13.49 6.47 33.56
N HIS A 658 -12.23 6.76 33.22
CA HIS A 658 -11.04 6.11 33.77
C HIS A 658 -10.14 7.08 34.54
N HIS A 659 -10.70 8.16 35.09
CA HIS A 659 -9.97 9.24 35.77
C HIS A 659 -9.15 8.77 37.00
N ASP A 660 -9.43 7.59 37.53
CA ASP A 660 -8.76 6.96 38.67
C ASP A 660 -7.78 5.84 38.27
N GLN A 661 -7.52 5.66 36.97
CA GLN A 661 -6.66 4.60 36.42
C GLN A 661 -5.46 5.17 35.64
N PRO A 662 -4.54 5.93 36.28
CA PRO A 662 -3.42 6.57 35.59
C PRO A 662 -2.42 5.61 34.94
N ASP A 663 -2.31 4.39 35.48
CA ASP A 663 -1.41 3.35 34.97
C ASP A 663 -2.01 2.58 33.79
N ASN A 664 -3.28 2.85 33.44
CA ASN A 664 -3.90 2.27 32.26
C ASN A 664 -3.26 2.84 30.99
N PRO A 665 -2.67 2.00 30.11
CA PRO A 665 -2.07 2.46 28.85
C PRO A 665 -3.05 3.26 27.96
N ASP A 666 -4.33 2.90 27.95
CA ASP A 666 -5.35 3.58 27.13
C ASP A 666 -5.70 4.96 27.67
N TYR A 667 -5.59 5.15 28.98
CA TYR A 667 -5.73 6.45 29.64
C TYR A 667 -4.57 7.37 29.25
N GLN A 668 -3.35 6.86 29.32
CA GLN A 668 -2.14 7.57 28.91
C GLN A 668 -2.16 7.96 27.44
N GLU A 669 -2.57 7.03 26.59
CA GLU A 669 -2.73 7.27 25.16
C GLU A 669 -3.82 8.31 24.88
N SER A 670 -4.98 8.23 25.54
CA SER A 670 -6.06 9.21 25.37
C SER A 670 -5.63 10.62 25.77
N MET A 671 -4.86 10.77 26.85
CA MET A 671 -4.28 12.07 27.23
C MET A 671 -3.33 12.60 26.16
N ARG A 672 -2.43 11.75 25.66
CA ARG A 672 -1.47 12.08 24.61
C ARG A 672 -2.17 12.51 23.31
N ARG A 673 -3.23 11.81 22.92
CA ARG A 673 -4.03 12.14 21.72
C ARG A 673 -4.79 13.45 21.86
N LEU A 674 -5.39 13.73 23.02
CA LEU A 674 -6.03 15.01 23.29
C LEU A 674 -5.03 16.18 23.28
N ALA A 675 -3.79 15.96 23.74
CA ALA A 675 -2.73 16.98 23.64
C ALA A 675 -2.36 17.28 22.17
N GLY A 676 -2.25 16.26 21.32
CA GLY A 676 -2.00 16.44 19.88
C GLY A 676 -3.15 17.18 19.18
N LEU A 677 -4.40 16.79 19.47
CA LEU A 677 -5.60 17.46 18.96
C LEU A 677 -5.73 18.90 19.47
N SER A 678 -5.38 19.16 20.74
CA SER A 678 -5.31 20.50 21.31
C SER A 678 -4.34 21.39 20.54
N GLN A 679 -3.13 20.90 20.25
CA GLN A 679 -2.13 21.64 19.48
C GLN A 679 -2.64 21.98 18.07
N HIS A 680 -3.29 21.02 17.41
CA HIS A 680 -3.91 21.25 16.10
C HIS A 680 -5.01 22.33 16.17
N ALA A 681 -5.96 22.18 17.10
CA ALA A 681 -7.08 23.09 17.29
C ALA A 681 -6.64 24.52 17.67
N SER A 682 -5.65 24.66 18.56
CA SER A 682 -5.08 25.95 18.96
C SER A 682 -4.33 26.66 17.81
N GLY A 683 -3.82 25.91 16.84
CA GLY A 683 -3.20 26.44 15.62
C GLY A 683 -4.19 26.99 14.59
N SER A 684 -5.48 26.69 14.74
CA SER A 684 -6.53 27.13 13.81
C SER A 684 -6.71 28.65 13.80
N SER A 685 -7.17 29.21 12.68
CA SER A 685 -7.51 30.64 12.57
C SER A 685 -8.84 30.99 13.26
N SER A 686 -9.75 30.01 13.42
CA SER A 686 -11.07 30.22 14.00
C SER A 686 -11.01 30.41 15.52
N PRO A 687 -11.67 31.44 16.09
CA PRO A 687 -11.74 31.64 17.53
C PRO A 687 -12.36 30.46 18.28
N GLY A 688 -13.36 29.79 17.69
CA GLY A 688 -14.01 28.62 18.29
C GLY A 688 -13.06 27.44 18.43
N TRP A 689 -12.27 27.16 17.39
CA TRP A 689 -11.25 26.11 17.42
C TRP A 689 -10.11 26.42 18.39
N LYS A 690 -9.69 27.69 18.49
CA LYS A 690 -8.70 28.10 19.50
C LYS A 690 -9.21 27.84 20.92
N ALA A 691 -10.45 28.21 21.20
CA ALA A 691 -11.08 27.97 22.50
C ALA A 691 -11.19 26.47 22.82
N LEU A 692 -11.56 25.65 21.82
CA LEU A 692 -11.53 24.19 21.98
C LEU A 692 -10.12 23.69 22.29
N GLY A 693 -9.10 24.13 21.55
CA GLY A 693 -7.72 23.71 21.79
C GLY A 693 -7.24 24.02 23.21
N VAL A 694 -7.52 25.22 23.73
CA VAL A 694 -7.23 25.57 25.12
C VAL A 694 -8.01 24.68 26.09
N GLY A 695 -9.31 24.51 25.86
CA GLY A 695 -10.17 23.65 26.70
C GLY A 695 -9.67 22.21 26.78
N LEU A 696 -9.26 21.61 25.66
CA LEU A 696 -8.72 20.25 25.61
C LEU A 696 -7.41 20.12 26.40
N MET A 697 -6.54 21.13 26.34
CA MET A 697 -5.29 21.14 27.11
C MET A 697 -5.57 21.20 28.61
N THR A 698 -6.43 22.13 29.04
CA THR A 698 -6.82 22.30 30.44
C THR A 698 -7.46 21.01 30.96
N PHE A 699 -8.35 20.42 30.17
CA PHE A 699 -9.03 19.18 30.49
C PHE A 699 -8.06 18.01 30.68
N ALA A 700 -7.12 17.80 29.75
CA ALA A 700 -6.10 16.76 29.87
C ALA A 700 -5.18 16.96 31.09
N CYS A 701 -4.84 18.21 31.42
CA CYS A 701 -4.03 18.52 32.59
C CYS A 701 -4.77 18.27 33.91
N LEU A 702 -6.06 18.64 33.99
CA LEU A 702 -6.88 18.37 35.18
C LEU A 702 -7.14 16.87 35.37
N ALA A 703 -7.22 16.10 34.28
CA ALA A 703 -7.27 14.65 34.34
C ALA A 703 -6.06 14.08 35.10
N LEU A 704 -4.84 14.57 34.82
CA LEU A 704 -3.62 14.18 35.55
C LEU A 704 -3.63 14.55 37.03
N VAL A 705 -4.25 15.68 37.37
CA VAL A 705 -4.40 16.12 38.78
C VAL A 705 -5.32 15.15 39.52
N VAL A 706 -6.48 14.84 38.92
CA VAL A 706 -7.49 13.93 39.51
C VAL A 706 -6.96 12.51 39.64
N ALA A 707 -6.19 12.05 38.65
CA ALA A 707 -5.57 10.73 38.67
C ALA A 707 -4.40 10.60 39.66
N GLY A 708 -4.02 11.68 40.37
CA GLY A 708 -2.95 11.67 41.39
C GLY A 708 -1.53 11.61 40.83
N VAL A 709 -1.35 11.61 39.51
CA VAL A 709 -0.05 11.53 38.82
C VAL A 709 0.83 12.75 39.12
N LEU A 710 0.21 13.90 39.36
CA LEU A 710 0.90 15.14 39.71
C LEU A 710 1.34 15.23 41.18
N ALA A 711 0.77 14.41 42.07
CA ALA A 711 1.11 14.36 43.49
C ALA A 711 2.11 13.24 43.84
N ALA A 712 2.29 12.24 42.96
CA ALA A 712 3.21 11.12 43.14
C ALA A 712 4.47 11.26 42.27
N ILE A 713 5.57 11.75 42.84
CA ILE A 713 6.91 11.72 42.21
C ILE A 713 7.73 10.68 43.00
N PRO A 714 8.22 9.59 42.36
CA PRO A 714 9.34 9.72 41.43
C PRO A 714 9.22 8.86 40.15
N THR A 715 9.79 9.38 39.05
CA THR A 715 10.06 8.73 37.75
C THR A 715 8.91 8.48 36.75
N GLY A 716 7.68 8.16 37.18
CA GLY A 716 6.56 7.87 36.25
C GLY A 716 5.81 9.09 35.71
N GLY A 717 5.20 9.90 36.60
CA GLY A 717 4.33 11.02 36.20
C GLY A 717 5.04 12.20 35.51
N ALA A 718 6.34 12.37 35.77
CA ALA A 718 7.13 13.44 35.16
C ALA A 718 7.33 13.22 33.64
N SER A 719 7.42 11.98 33.17
CA SER A 719 7.63 11.67 31.75
C SER A 719 6.39 11.99 30.92
N LEU A 720 5.20 11.73 31.46
CA LEU A 720 3.93 11.99 30.79
C LEU A 720 3.59 13.48 30.79
N LEU A 721 3.89 14.19 31.88
CA LEU A 721 3.79 15.65 31.91
C LEU A 721 4.84 16.31 31.02
N MET A 722 6.06 15.79 30.96
CA MET A 722 7.10 16.21 29.98
C MET A 722 6.70 15.88 28.54
N THR A 723 5.91 14.84 28.31
CA THR A 723 5.36 14.51 26.98
C THR A 723 4.28 15.52 26.59
N VAL A 724 3.34 15.82 27.49
CA VAL A 724 2.31 16.86 27.28
C VAL A 724 2.95 18.25 27.17
N ALA A 725 3.98 18.56 27.97
CA ALA A 725 4.72 19.82 27.93
C ALA A 725 5.66 19.94 26.71
N GLY A 726 6.31 18.85 26.33
CA GLY A 726 7.15 18.74 25.13
C GLY A 726 6.33 18.84 23.84
N ALA A 727 5.14 18.24 23.84
CA ALA A 727 4.14 18.34 22.77
C ALA A 727 3.73 19.80 22.48
N VAL A 728 3.65 20.64 23.52
CA VAL A 728 3.28 22.06 23.39
C VAL A 728 4.48 23.00 23.21
N GLY A 729 5.70 22.47 23.08
CA GLY A 729 6.91 23.27 22.83
C GLY A 729 7.48 23.98 24.07
N LEU A 730 7.15 23.54 25.28
CA LEU A 730 7.79 24.04 26.50
C LEU A 730 9.22 23.47 26.60
N SER A 731 10.24 24.32 26.43
CA SER A 731 11.63 23.93 26.64
C SER A 731 11.86 23.39 28.06
N VAL A 732 12.74 22.38 28.19
CA VAL A 732 13.12 21.66 29.41
C VAL A 732 13.44 22.57 30.62
N GLY A 733 13.80 23.84 30.41
CA GLY A 733 13.98 24.83 31.48
C GLY A 733 12.72 25.15 32.30
N GLY A 734 11.51 24.85 31.80
CA GLY A 734 10.26 25.05 32.55
C GLY A 734 9.89 23.90 33.49
N ALA A 735 10.30 22.66 33.16
CA ALA A 735 9.96 21.47 33.94
C ALA A 735 10.91 21.27 35.14
N ALA A 736 12.16 21.73 35.05
CA ALA A 736 13.13 21.68 36.16
C ALA A 736 12.70 22.53 37.38
N ALA A 737 11.83 23.53 37.18
CA ALA A 737 11.27 24.34 38.27
C ALA A 737 10.15 23.63 39.05
N ILE A 738 9.68 22.46 38.60
CA ILE A 738 8.55 21.74 39.19
C ILE A 738 9.03 20.62 40.15
N GLY A 739 10.29 20.20 40.08
CA GLY A 739 10.77 18.94 40.67
C GLY A 739 11.75 18.99 41.84
N ALA A 740 12.15 20.15 42.39
CA ALA A 740 13.06 20.16 43.54
C ALA A 740 12.72 21.27 44.53
N GLY A 741 12.64 20.90 45.82
CA GLY A 741 12.42 21.81 46.93
C GLY A 741 13.44 22.96 46.97
N VAL A 742 12.95 24.11 47.41
CA VAL A 742 13.69 25.36 47.65
C VAL A 742 14.96 25.11 48.47
N VAL A 743 16.15 25.54 48.01
CA VAL A 743 17.17 26.28 48.80
C VAL A 743 18.13 27.09 47.89
N ALA A 744 18.06 28.43 48.03
CA ALA A 744 19.08 29.48 47.95
C ALA A 744 20.15 29.54 46.83
N ALA A 745 20.17 30.64 46.05
CA ALA A 745 21.07 31.80 46.26
C ALA A 745 21.01 32.83 45.10
N THR A 746 20.67 34.09 45.44
CA THR A 746 21.19 35.41 44.97
C THR A 746 21.56 35.62 43.48
N GLY A 747 21.19 36.68 42.76
CA GLY A 747 20.58 37.97 43.08
C GLY A 747 20.74 38.92 41.87
N VAL A 748 19.80 39.86 41.75
CA VAL A 748 19.86 41.13 40.99
C VAL A 748 20.16 41.07 39.48
N ALA A 749 19.12 41.26 38.65
CA ALA A 749 19.01 42.40 37.72
C ALA A 749 17.83 42.21 36.74
N GLY A 750 17.01 43.25 36.58
CA GLY A 750 16.32 43.48 35.31
C GLY A 750 14.80 43.28 35.28
N VAL A 751 14.07 43.98 36.15
CA VAL A 751 12.71 44.46 35.81
C VAL A 751 12.83 45.43 34.63
N ALA A 752 12.71 44.94 33.39
CA ALA A 752 12.51 45.77 32.20
C ALA A 752 12.18 44.92 30.96
N ALA A 753 10.94 44.42 30.86
CA ALA A 753 10.27 44.20 29.56
C ALA A 753 8.75 43.99 29.73
N TYR A 754 8.10 44.75 30.62
CA TYR A 754 6.66 44.99 30.50
C TYR A 754 6.47 46.14 29.50
N LYS A 755 6.40 45.83 28.21
CA LYS A 755 5.83 46.74 27.23
C LYS A 755 5.26 45.99 26.02
N ALA A 756 3.94 45.87 26.05
CA ALA A 756 3.01 45.92 24.93
C ALA A 756 3.45 45.20 23.63
N GLY A 757 3.08 43.92 23.54
CA GLY A 757 3.00 43.18 22.30
C GLY A 757 2.14 41.93 22.50
N SER A 758 0.94 41.92 21.91
CA SER A 758 -0.07 40.85 21.90
C SER A 758 0.41 39.46 22.36
N GLU A 759 0.10 39.07 23.60
CA GLU A 759 0.11 37.64 23.95
C GLU A 759 -1.03 36.98 23.17
N LYS A 760 -0.69 36.16 22.17
CA LYS A 760 -1.66 35.43 21.36
C LYS A 760 -1.66 33.96 21.76
N GLY A 761 -2.85 33.46 22.11
CA GLY A 761 -3.20 32.05 22.20
C GLY A 761 -2.40 31.25 23.22
N LEU A 762 -1.28 30.69 22.79
CA LEU A 762 -0.48 29.73 23.57
C LEU A 762 0.16 30.37 24.82
N ALA A 763 0.70 31.59 24.72
CA ALA A 763 1.31 32.28 25.86
C ALA A 763 0.29 32.64 26.96
N HIS A 764 -0.93 33.01 26.56
CA HIS A 764 -2.03 33.27 27.50
C HIS A 764 -2.50 31.97 28.17
N SER A 765 -2.63 30.89 27.41
CA SER A 765 -3.01 29.56 27.92
C SER A 765 -1.96 29.01 28.89
N ILE A 766 -0.68 29.26 28.64
CA ILE A 766 0.42 28.94 29.56
C ILE A 766 0.33 29.79 30.84
N SER A 767 -0.12 31.04 30.76
CA SER A 767 -0.36 31.90 31.92
C SER A 767 -1.57 31.42 32.74
N GLU A 768 -2.67 31.04 32.08
CA GLU A 768 -3.87 30.46 32.74
C GLU A 768 -3.55 29.12 33.40
N PHE A 769 -2.78 28.25 32.73
CA PHE A 769 -2.27 27.00 33.29
C PHE A 769 -1.40 27.24 34.53
N LYS A 770 -0.45 28.18 34.47
CA LYS A 770 0.38 28.58 35.63
C LYS A 770 -0.47 29.12 36.79
N THR A 771 -1.54 29.84 36.48
CA THR A 771 -2.45 30.42 37.48
C THR A 771 -3.26 29.30 38.15
N ALA A 772 -3.85 28.39 37.37
CA ALA A 772 -4.59 27.24 37.90
C ALA A 772 -3.71 26.32 38.76
N LEU A 773 -2.46 26.06 38.34
CA LEU A 773 -1.49 25.28 39.12
C LEU A 773 -1.10 25.95 40.44
N ASN A 774 -0.93 27.28 40.43
CA ASN A 774 -0.62 28.05 41.64
C ASN A 774 -1.83 28.11 42.60
N ASP A 775 -3.04 28.22 42.08
CA ASP A 775 -4.27 28.23 42.89
C ASP A 775 -4.54 26.87 43.54
N ILE A 776 -4.19 25.77 42.86
CA ILE A 776 -4.26 24.40 43.40
C ILE A 776 -3.21 24.21 44.52
N LYS A 777 -1.97 24.69 44.32
CA LYS A 777 -0.89 24.61 45.34
C LYS A 777 -1.14 25.51 46.56
N HIS A 778 -1.81 26.65 46.41
CA HIS A 778 -2.09 27.53 47.54
C HIS A 778 -3.21 27.02 48.46
N LYS A 779 -4.10 26.15 47.96
CA LYS A 779 -5.17 25.55 48.77
C LYS A 779 -4.72 24.33 49.58
N GLU A 780 -3.75 23.55 49.11
CA GLU A 780 -3.19 22.41 49.87
C GLU A 780 -2.44 22.83 51.14
N ASN A 781 -2.00 24.08 51.26
CA ASN A 781 -1.28 24.58 52.45
C ASN A 781 -2.19 25.14 53.56
N VAL A 782 -3.52 25.14 53.39
CA VAL A 782 -4.45 25.79 54.34
C VAL A 782 -5.19 24.78 55.24
N ASP A 783 -5.17 23.48 54.91
CA ASP A 783 -5.93 22.45 55.65
C ASP A 783 -5.11 21.67 56.72
N ASP A 784 -3.85 22.06 56.98
CA ASP A 784 -2.93 21.34 57.88
C ASP A 784 -2.51 22.12 59.16
N GLU A 785 -3.33 23.08 59.63
CA GLU A 785 -3.14 23.65 60.98
C GLU A 785 -4.04 22.97 62.04
N PRO A 786 -3.46 22.29 63.05
CA PRO A 786 -4.24 21.65 64.10
C PRO A 786 -4.84 22.69 65.07
N SER A 787 -6.13 22.52 65.38
CA SER A 787 -6.85 23.27 66.43
C SER A 787 -6.08 23.30 67.76
N PRO A 788 -6.00 24.47 68.45
CA PRO A 788 -5.21 24.61 69.67
C PRO A 788 -5.91 23.96 70.86
N ARG A 789 -5.28 22.94 71.46
CA ARG A 789 -5.65 22.44 72.79
C ARG A 789 -4.92 23.22 73.89
N SER A 790 -5.74 23.67 74.84
CA SER A 790 -5.48 24.11 76.21
C SER A 790 -4.13 23.69 76.85
N GLY A 791 -3.43 24.65 77.43
CA GLY A 791 -2.32 24.42 78.38
C GLY A 791 -2.37 25.41 79.54
N GLN A 792 -2.74 24.90 80.72
CA GLN A 792 -2.63 25.57 82.01
C GLN A 792 -1.17 25.69 82.48
N PHE A 793 -0.88 26.87 83.04
CA PHE A 793 0.14 27.27 84.04
C PHE A 793 1.08 26.26 84.71
N SER A 794 2.36 26.64 84.77
CA SER A 794 3.30 26.61 85.94
C SER A 794 4.71 27.06 85.45
N VAL A 795 5.61 27.80 86.12
CA VAL A 795 5.84 28.28 87.50
C VAL A 795 6.80 29.50 87.45
N LYS A 796 6.66 30.40 88.44
CA LYS A 796 7.52 31.50 88.92
C LYS A 796 7.46 32.85 88.22
#